data_AF-A0A2T7X5W0-F1
#
_entry.id   AF-A0A2T7X5W0-F1
#
_cell.length_a   1.000
_cell.length_b   1.000
_cell.length_c   1.000
_cell.angle_alpha   90.00
_cell.angle_beta   90.00
_cell.angle_gamma   90.00
#
_symmetry.space_group_name_H-M   'P 1'
#
loop_
_entity.id
_entity.type
_entity.pdbx_description
1 polymer ?
#
loop_
_entity_poly.entity_id
_entity_poly.type
_entity_poly.pdbx_seq_one_letter_code
_entity_poly.pdbx_strand_id
1 'polypeptide(L)'
;MFPACTWRGRRPRTTLSRGAATTPLRDHREKHMGRTPLRMAAATTLATLFIASTATAGYAAEEVTHPVPVAGTPGHYIVVMKSDPLASYEGDVDGLKATKPAEGEQLETQSQDSQRYVEHLQTEQTHLATQVGITPDTTYQVVLNGFSADLTGAQVDELRASKDVFGVYPDEIRHPDAQTSTDFLGLGDDRKGRGGVWQQTGGVDKAGEGVVVGVIDTGIAPEHPSFEGKKLKKQNKQQNRHKGSQPYTDGTYVYFDKSDGGQFQSAIVEGQDWDKRDYSSKLIGGQYFYAGAEAAGFDFQYDYLSPRDGDGHGSHTASTAAGNFKVKAQIEDVEFGTISGVAPGAKVAAYKACYVGPDTTVTTDDICALSDLVAAIDQAVADGVDVINYSIGGGAASTVLAPEDLAFFNAAAAGVFVATSAGNDGPDPVTADHASPWYTTVAASTIPTWEGTVQFDGFAQAGASVSVPFGTTVTGPSIAAADAAADGAVDAQVCLPGTLDPAKVAGHIVVCDRGNNARAEKSQVVKDAGGIGMVLVNVPGGADSLDNDFHAVPTVHLASVHREAVLAYVQSGTDLPIALVGENTTGVTTPTPQIAGFSSRGPMLADGSDVLKPDVSAPGVAILAATHNAPGEEPSFGILSGTSMASPHVAGLGALYLGERPKATPAEVKSAMMTTAYDTVLADGSPNTNPFEQGAGHVDPRRYFNPGLLYLNGVKDWAAFLDGKGLSDFPGIEPIDGSDLNQASISIGSLASEQTVTRSVTSTEKGVFTAQASVPGLNVKVSPQQLTFDKAGQTKTFTVTFDNADAPVEQWTTGSLVWTSTKNTVRSPIAVFPVTADAPAEVSGTGVDGSTTVEITPGLDGDLPLNLSGLTPFELLADLDNPVEGHSGDENSGDANKDVSWIVDVPAGTTLSRFDLDSSDDDGSDLDLTVYRVVSADDLRYYERWQSATGSADERVTIPAPTAGTYLVVANIYSTTGPMTWDMSYANVVPGGEGAFTATPNPLPVVRGVKTSYQLGWTGLTAGTRYLGLVQYGDSAVRTILTVDAPAAEAPEKEAPPTEAPPTEAPETEAPPTEAPPTEAPPTEAPETPKPE
;
A
#
# COMPACT_ATOMS: atom_id res chain seq x y z
N MET A 1 -25.26 -46.80 -23.30
CA MET A 1 -26.02 -47.78 -24.12
C MET A 1 -25.54 -47.64 -25.57
N PHE A 2 -25.37 -48.74 -26.32
CA PHE A 2 -24.91 -48.90 -27.74
C PHE A 2 -24.78 -47.66 -28.67
N PRO A 3 -23.87 -47.64 -29.69
CA PRO A 3 -22.64 -48.47 -29.84
C PRO A 3 -21.40 -47.85 -30.54
N ALA A 4 -20.29 -48.58 -30.36
CA ALA A 4 -19.01 -48.59 -31.05
C ALA A 4 -18.91 -48.29 -32.57
N CYS A 5 -17.71 -47.88 -32.98
CA CYS A 5 -17.08 -48.32 -34.24
C CYS A 5 -15.67 -48.90 -33.95
N THR A 6 -15.10 -49.70 -34.86
CA THR A 6 -13.86 -50.48 -34.60
C THR A 6 -12.93 -50.56 -35.81
N TRP A 7 -11.61 -50.66 -35.57
CA TRP A 7 -10.63 -51.15 -36.56
C TRP A 7 -9.54 -51.99 -35.89
N ARG A 8 -8.91 -52.93 -36.63
CA ARG A 8 -8.10 -54.01 -36.00
C ARG A 8 -7.01 -54.63 -36.89
N GLY A 9 -5.79 -54.71 -36.37
CA GLY A 9 -4.67 -55.52 -36.90
C GLY A 9 -3.58 -54.73 -37.65
N ARG A 10 -2.32 -55.18 -37.75
CA ARG A 10 -1.71 -56.47 -37.33
C ARG A 10 -0.26 -56.31 -36.80
N ARG A 11 0.16 -57.25 -35.94
CA ARG A 11 1.56 -57.61 -35.55
C ARG A 11 2.17 -58.59 -36.60
N PRO A 12 3.49 -58.95 -36.68
CA PRO A 12 4.31 -59.37 -35.50
C PRO A 12 5.88 -59.34 -35.50
N ARG A 13 6.43 -59.34 -34.27
CA ARG A 13 7.58 -60.11 -33.70
C ARG A 13 8.98 -60.17 -34.38
N THR A 14 9.99 -59.80 -33.57
CA THR A 14 11.11 -60.64 -33.04
C THR A 14 11.46 -60.10 -31.62
N THR A 15 11.71 -60.81 -30.50
CA THR A 15 12.63 -61.93 -30.09
C THR A 15 14.12 -61.55 -30.13
N LEU A 16 15.01 -61.80 -29.13
CA LEU A 16 15.06 -62.46 -27.79
C LEU A 16 16.42 -62.01 -27.12
N SER A 17 16.80 -62.12 -25.83
CA SER A 17 16.18 -62.51 -24.54
C SER A 17 17.16 -62.39 -23.34
N ARG A 18 16.64 -62.50 -22.09
CA ARG A 18 17.31 -62.76 -20.78
C ARG A 18 17.93 -61.55 -20.03
N GLY A 19 17.84 -61.44 -18.70
CA GLY A 19 16.95 -62.15 -17.74
C GLY A 19 17.49 -62.33 -16.30
N ALA A 20 16.56 -62.29 -15.31
CA ALA A 20 16.65 -62.69 -13.87
C ALA A 20 17.76 -62.04 -13.00
N ALA A 21 17.56 -61.44 -11.81
CA ALA A 21 16.54 -61.51 -10.74
C ALA A 21 16.59 -62.71 -9.77
N THR A 22 16.92 -62.48 -8.48
CA THR A 22 16.45 -63.23 -7.28
C THR A 22 16.80 -62.51 -5.96
N THR A 23 15.81 -62.28 -5.09
CA THR A 23 15.92 -62.07 -3.62
C THR A 23 16.17 -63.43 -2.90
N PRO A 24 16.57 -63.54 -1.59
CA PRO A 24 15.67 -63.25 -0.44
C PRO A 24 16.26 -62.96 0.99
N LEU A 25 15.46 -62.25 1.80
CA LEU A 25 15.12 -62.43 3.25
C LEU A 25 16.13 -62.85 4.37
N ARG A 26 15.88 -62.26 5.57
CA ARG A 26 16.33 -62.61 6.96
C ARG A 26 17.79 -62.22 7.34
N ASP A 27 18.14 -62.01 8.62
CA ASP A 27 17.44 -62.25 9.91
C ASP A 27 17.70 -61.15 11.00
N HIS A 28 17.16 -61.31 12.20
CA HIS A 28 17.16 -60.36 13.34
C HIS A 28 18.38 -60.41 14.32
N ARG A 29 18.41 -59.40 15.23
CA ARG A 29 18.77 -59.41 16.69
C ARG A 29 20.13 -58.87 17.21
N GLU A 30 19.98 -57.84 18.06
CA GLU A 30 20.56 -57.66 19.43
C GLU A 30 22.01 -57.17 19.73
N LYS A 31 22.05 -56.29 20.76
CA LYS A 31 23.06 -56.11 21.85
C LYS A 31 24.26 -55.14 21.72
N HIS A 32 24.00 -53.90 22.20
CA HIS A 32 24.70 -53.15 23.27
C HIS A 32 26.22 -53.29 23.57
N MET A 33 26.83 -52.10 23.75
CA MET A 33 27.85 -51.70 24.76
C MET A 33 29.30 -52.21 24.65
N GLY A 34 30.29 -51.27 24.60
CA GLY A 34 31.67 -51.63 24.96
C GLY A 34 32.83 -50.62 24.76
N ARG A 35 32.86 -49.50 25.50
CA ARG A 35 34.08 -48.83 26.04
C ARG A 35 35.23 -48.31 25.13
N THR A 36 35.53 -47.02 25.29
CA THR A 36 36.85 -46.32 25.20
C THR A 36 37.92 -46.92 26.16
N PRO A 37 39.25 -46.58 26.13
CA PRO A 37 39.85 -45.26 25.76
C PRO A 37 41.30 -45.16 25.15
N LEU A 38 41.61 -43.94 24.67
CA LEU A 38 42.89 -43.16 24.75
C LEU A 38 44.30 -43.67 24.27
N ARG A 39 44.91 -42.82 23.41
CA ARG A 39 46.26 -42.15 23.48
C ARG A 39 47.57 -42.69 22.83
N MET A 40 48.12 -41.77 22.01
CA MET A 40 49.54 -41.30 21.88
C MET A 40 50.61 -42.02 21.03
N ALA A 41 51.01 -41.32 19.95
CA ALA A 41 52.38 -40.82 19.61
C ALA A 41 53.52 -41.84 19.27
N ALA A 42 54.64 -41.50 18.60
CA ALA A 42 55.15 -40.22 18.03
C ALA A 42 56.20 -40.45 16.91
N ALA A 43 56.37 -39.47 15.99
CA ALA A 43 57.62 -39.09 15.27
C ALA A 43 58.34 -40.16 14.36
N THR A 44 59.38 -39.89 13.53
CA THR A 44 60.31 -38.73 13.38
C THR A 44 61.04 -38.72 12.00
N THR A 45 61.09 -37.58 11.27
CA THR A 45 62.24 -37.07 10.42
C THR A 45 62.77 -37.88 9.18
N LEU A 46 63.63 -37.39 8.24
CA LEU A 46 64.41 -36.13 8.05
C LEU A 46 64.73 -35.79 6.54
N ALA A 47 64.70 -34.50 6.18
CA ALA A 47 65.58 -33.70 5.25
C ALA A 47 65.99 -34.05 3.77
N THR A 48 65.59 -33.13 2.84
CA THR A 48 66.42 -32.30 1.88
C THR A 48 67.14 -32.93 0.65
N LEU A 49 67.65 -32.23 -0.40
CA LEU A 49 67.94 -30.77 -0.63
C LEU A 49 67.98 -30.38 -2.16
N PHE A 50 67.41 -29.22 -2.54
CA PHE A 50 67.48 -28.36 -3.77
C PHE A 50 67.93 -28.85 -5.19
N ILE A 51 67.27 -28.29 -6.22
CA ILE A 51 67.82 -27.41 -7.29
C ILE A 51 66.68 -26.45 -7.73
N ALA A 52 66.96 -25.29 -8.34
CA ALA A 52 65.98 -24.19 -8.54
C ALA A 52 65.92 -23.62 -9.97
N SER A 53 64.74 -23.11 -10.37
CA SER A 53 64.58 -21.80 -11.06
C SER A 53 63.11 -21.44 -11.38
N THR A 54 62.65 -20.28 -10.90
CA THR A 54 61.59 -19.40 -11.47
C THR A 54 60.32 -20.00 -12.10
N ALA A 55 59.21 -19.87 -11.39
CA ALA A 55 57.89 -19.55 -11.97
C ALA A 55 57.16 -18.63 -10.98
N THR A 56 56.46 -17.61 -11.47
CA THR A 56 55.66 -16.69 -10.65
C THR A 56 54.28 -17.28 -10.39
N ALA A 57 53.91 -17.39 -9.11
CA ALA A 57 52.51 -17.41 -8.69
C ALA A 57 52.32 -16.18 -7.79
N GLY A 58 51.56 -15.20 -8.27
CA GLY A 58 51.04 -14.17 -7.38
C GLY A 58 49.97 -14.80 -6.49
N TYR A 59 49.81 -14.26 -5.28
CA TYR A 59 48.48 -14.29 -4.68
C TYR A 59 47.60 -13.42 -5.58
N ALA A 60 46.49 -13.98 -6.06
CA ALA A 60 45.38 -13.12 -6.45
C ALA A 60 44.87 -12.44 -5.18
N ALA A 61 44.49 -11.18 -5.27
CA ALA A 61 43.58 -10.62 -4.28
C ALA A 61 42.25 -11.38 -4.38
N GLU A 62 41.61 -11.59 -3.25
CA GLU A 62 40.23 -12.10 -3.22
C GLU A 62 39.34 -10.89 -3.56
N GLU A 63 38.49 -11.00 -4.58
CA GLU A 63 37.59 -9.89 -4.96
C GLU A 63 36.59 -9.67 -3.82
N VAL A 64 36.55 -8.44 -3.30
CA VAL A 64 35.57 -8.04 -2.28
C VAL A 64 34.19 -8.05 -2.94
N THR A 65 33.30 -8.88 -2.43
CA THR A 65 31.92 -8.94 -2.93
C THR A 65 31.12 -7.77 -2.36
N HIS A 66 30.65 -6.85 -3.19
CA HIS A 66 29.71 -5.81 -2.75
C HIS A 66 28.47 -6.45 -2.06
N PRO A 67 27.83 -5.76 -1.11
CA PRO A 67 26.62 -6.22 -0.43
C PRO A 67 25.48 -6.41 -1.43
N VAL A 68 25.18 -7.68 -1.73
CA VAL A 68 23.98 -8.03 -2.48
C VAL A 68 22.78 -7.85 -1.55
N PRO A 69 21.63 -7.34 -2.01
CA PRO A 69 20.40 -7.47 -1.22
C PRO A 69 19.96 -8.93 -1.16
N VAL A 70 18.75 -9.21 -0.64
CA VAL A 70 17.95 -10.32 -1.18
C VAL A 70 17.41 -9.91 -2.58
N ALA A 71 18.37 -9.70 -3.49
CA ALA A 71 18.28 -9.10 -4.83
C ALA A 71 17.96 -7.59 -4.92
N GLY A 72 18.87 -6.85 -5.56
CA GLY A 72 18.66 -5.50 -6.11
C GLY A 72 18.80 -5.68 -7.60
N THR A 73 17.73 -6.21 -8.18
CA THR A 73 17.84 -7.16 -9.28
C THR A 73 18.04 -6.45 -10.61
N PRO A 74 18.93 -6.94 -11.49
CA PRO A 74 18.74 -6.72 -12.92
C PRO A 74 17.34 -7.22 -13.31
N GLY A 75 16.52 -6.36 -13.90
CA GLY A 75 15.11 -6.64 -14.20
C GLY A 75 14.37 -5.36 -14.57
N HIS A 76 13.04 -5.43 -14.62
CA HIS A 76 12.22 -4.32 -15.09
C HIS A 76 12.00 -3.24 -14.02
N TYR A 77 12.09 -1.97 -14.42
CA TYR A 77 11.87 -0.80 -13.57
C TYR A 77 11.04 0.27 -14.29
N ILE A 78 10.34 1.09 -13.50
CA ILE A 78 9.66 2.31 -13.94
C ILE A 78 10.53 3.52 -13.60
N VAL A 79 10.87 4.31 -14.61
CA VAL A 79 11.63 5.56 -14.52
C VAL A 79 10.66 6.73 -14.67
N VAL A 80 10.44 7.48 -13.58
CA VAL A 80 9.57 8.67 -13.57
C VAL A 80 10.43 9.91 -13.81
N MET A 81 10.04 10.75 -14.76
CA MET A 81 10.70 12.01 -15.12
C MET A 81 10.19 13.17 -14.25
N LYS A 82 10.94 14.28 -14.13
CA LYS A 82 10.47 15.48 -13.41
C LYS A 82 9.55 16.41 -14.19
N SER A 83 9.58 16.43 -15.52
CA SER A 83 8.69 17.29 -16.33
C SER A 83 7.23 16.84 -16.17
N ASP A 84 6.28 17.78 -16.17
CA ASP A 84 4.85 17.46 -16.01
C ASP A 84 4.33 16.46 -17.07
N PRO A 85 3.49 15.46 -16.73
CA PRO A 85 2.70 14.74 -17.72
C PRO A 85 1.63 15.62 -18.38
N LEU A 86 1.08 15.14 -19.51
CA LEU A 86 0.08 15.85 -20.30
C LEU A 86 -1.16 16.31 -19.48
N ALA A 87 -1.55 15.54 -18.47
CA ALA A 87 -2.69 15.86 -17.59
C ALA A 87 -2.46 17.05 -16.66
N SER A 88 -1.22 17.35 -16.26
CA SER A 88 -0.89 18.39 -15.27
C SER A 88 -0.23 19.63 -15.86
N TYR A 89 0.42 19.52 -17.03
CA TYR A 89 1.23 20.56 -17.68
C TYR A 89 0.53 21.92 -17.87
N GLU A 90 1.11 22.95 -17.25
CA GLU A 90 0.56 24.32 -17.18
C GLU A 90 1.02 25.27 -18.29
N GLY A 91 1.89 24.85 -19.22
CA GLY A 91 2.27 25.67 -20.38
C GLY A 91 3.58 26.45 -20.23
N ASP A 92 4.48 26.00 -19.38
CA ASP A 92 5.76 26.61 -19.03
C ASP A 92 6.91 26.32 -20.04
N VAL A 93 6.79 25.29 -20.88
CA VAL A 93 7.76 24.99 -21.94
C VAL A 93 7.56 25.91 -23.16
N ASP A 94 8.63 26.61 -23.52
CA ASP A 94 8.64 27.72 -24.49
C ASP A 94 8.10 27.31 -25.88
N GLY A 95 6.86 27.73 -26.19
CA GLY A 95 6.18 27.44 -27.47
C GLY A 95 5.20 26.25 -27.46
N LEU A 96 4.99 25.60 -26.31
CA LEU A 96 3.96 24.57 -26.07
C LEU A 96 2.92 25.12 -25.09
N LYS A 97 1.63 25.10 -25.44
CA LYS A 97 0.57 25.61 -24.54
C LYS A 97 0.21 24.58 -23.48
N ALA A 98 -0.28 25.06 -22.33
CA ALA A 98 -0.94 24.26 -21.30
C ALA A 98 -1.91 23.23 -21.88
N THR A 99 -1.88 22.02 -21.33
CA THR A 99 -2.74 20.90 -21.73
C THR A 99 -3.63 20.42 -20.59
N LYS A 100 -3.28 20.77 -19.34
CA LYS A 100 -4.10 20.58 -18.14
C LYS A 100 -5.55 21.05 -18.38
N PRO A 101 -6.56 20.21 -18.08
CA PRO A 101 -7.95 20.59 -18.25
C PRO A 101 -8.38 21.67 -17.25
N ALA A 102 -9.39 22.46 -17.61
CA ALA A 102 -10.01 23.40 -16.69
C ALA A 102 -10.84 22.67 -15.61
N GLU A 103 -11.04 23.32 -14.46
CA GLU A 103 -11.82 22.75 -13.34
C GLU A 103 -13.23 22.33 -13.79
N GLY A 104 -13.51 21.02 -13.78
CA GLY A 104 -14.79 20.44 -14.23
C GLY A 104 -14.87 20.09 -15.73
N GLU A 105 -13.73 20.04 -16.41
CA GLU A 105 -13.56 19.49 -17.77
C GLU A 105 -12.57 18.30 -17.74
N GLN A 106 -12.57 17.46 -18.78
CA GLN A 106 -11.66 16.32 -18.93
C GLN A 106 -10.53 16.62 -19.93
N LEU A 107 -9.44 15.85 -19.88
CA LEU A 107 -8.27 16.02 -20.73
C LEU A 107 -8.56 15.67 -22.21
N GLU A 108 -8.48 16.68 -23.10
CA GLU A 108 -8.60 16.49 -24.56
C GLU A 108 -7.26 16.05 -25.17
N THR A 109 -6.90 14.76 -25.01
CA THR A 109 -5.61 14.18 -25.47
C THR A 109 -5.35 14.36 -26.97
N GLN A 110 -6.41 14.45 -27.77
CA GLN A 110 -6.36 14.57 -29.23
C GLN A 110 -6.23 16.03 -29.73
N SER A 111 -6.07 17.02 -28.84
CA SER A 111 -5.88 18.42 -29.25
C SER A 111 -4.51 18.64 -29.92
N GLN A 112 -4.40 19.65 -30.79
CA GLN A 112 -3.13 19.96 -31.46
C GLN A 112 -2.03 20.38 -30.48
N ASP A 113 -2.37 21.06 -29.39
CA ASP A 113 -1.40 21.43 -28.37
C ASP A 113 -1.02 20.21 -27.52
N SER A 114 -1.97 19.34 -27.23
CA SER A 114 -1.76 18.07 -26.51
C SER A 114 -0.79 17.14 -27.24
N GLN A 115 -1.03 16.90 -28.53
CA GLN A 115 -0.17 16.03 -29.35
C GLN A 115 1.26 16.59 -29.47
N ARG A 116 1.43 17.92 -29.56
CA ARG A 116 2.75 18.57 -29.56
C ARG A 116 3.49 18.47 -28.23
N TYR A 117 2.77 18.34 -27.12
CA TYR A 117 3.39 18.12 -25.81
C TYR A 117 3.81 16.66 -25.62
N VAL A 118 2.99 15.70 -26.08
CA VAL A 118 3.37 14.27 -26.13
C VAL A 118 4.63 14.05 -26.99
N GLU A 119 4.71 14.67 -28.18
CA GLU A 119 5.93 14.64 -29.03
C GLU A 119 7.18 15.20 -28.30
N HIS A 120 7.00 16.17 -27.40
CA HIS A 120 8.08 16.74 -26.60
C HIS A 120 8.50 15.80 -25.47
N LEU A 121 7.57 15.28 -24.66
CA LEU A 121 7.87 14.32 -23.59
C LEU A 121 8.56 13.06 -24.13
N GLN A 122 8.08 12.51 -25.26
CA GLN A 122 8.73 11.40 -25.95
C GLN A 122 10.17 11.73 -26.38
N THR A 123 10.45 12.98 -26.74
CA THR A 123 11.81 13.44 -27.08
C THR A 123 12.71 13.49 -25.84
N GLU A 124 12.21 13.96 -24.70
CA GLU A 124 12.97 13.99 -23.44
C GLU A 124 13.28 12.58 -22.92
N GLN A 125 12.27 11.71 -22.89
CA GLN A 125 12.39 10.30 -22.50
C GLN A 125 13.39 9.55 -23.39
N THR A 126 13.29 9.72 -24.72
CA THR A 126 14.25 9.12 -25.67
C THR A 126 15.66 9.66 -25.45
N HIS A 127 15.83 10.94 -25.14
CA HIS A 127 17.13 11.54 -24.88
C HIS A 127 17.78 10.96 -23.61
N LEU A 128 17.05 10.90 -22.50
CA LEU A 128 17.53 10.32 -21.23
C LEU A 128 17.87 8.83 -21.39
N ALA A 129 16.97 8.03 -21.97
CA ALA A 129 17.22 6.61 -22.20
C ALA A 129 18.45 6.38 -23.10
N THR A 130 18.61 7.17 -24.17
CA THR A 130 19.80 7.11 -25.04
C THR A 130 21.08 7.48 -24.28
N GLN A 131 21.03 8.40 -23.31
CA GLN A 131 22.19 8.80 -22.51
C GLN A 131 22.71 7.65 -21.64
N VAL A 132 21.80 6.95 -20.94
CA VAL A 132 22.10 5.83 -20.02
C VAL A 132 22.19 4.47 -20.77
N GLY A 133 22.15 4.49 -22.10
CA GLY A 133 22.24 3.28 -22.94
C GLY A 133 21.05 2.32 -22.85
N ILE A 134 19.91 2.81 -22.37
CA ILE A 134 18.66 2.06 -22.17
C ILE A 134 17.83 2.08 -23.46
N THR A 135 17.10 1.00 -23.73
CA THR A 135 16.00 0.99 -24.71
C THR A 135 14.69 0.85 -23.93
N PRO A 136 13.78 1.83 -23.95
CA PRO A 136 12.49 1.72 -23.28
C PRO A 136 11.58 0.67 -23.91
N ASP A 137 10.96 -0.15 -23.08
CA ASP A 137 10.00 -1.18 -23.48
C ASP A 137 8.57 -0.63 -23.52
N THR A 138 8.26 0.36 -22.67
CA THR A 138 7.03 1.17 -22.73
C THR A 138 7.31 2.59 -22.26
N THR A 139 6.58 3.58 -22.79
CA THR A 139 6.74 5.01 -22.47
C THR A 139 5.40 5.63 -22.10
N TYR A 140 5.35 6.37 -21.00
CA TYR A 140 4.15 7.01 -20.46
C TYR A 140 4.18 8.52 -20.74
N GLN A 141 3.05 9.13 -21.12
CA GLN A 141 2.99 10.59 -21.31
C GLN A 141 1.70 11.26 -20.79
N VAL A 142 0.63 10.51 -20.49
CA VAL A 142 -0.70 11.12 -20.26
C VAL A 142 -0.93 11.45 -18.79
N VAL A 143 -0.76 10.47 -17.90
CA VAL A 143 -0.92 10.61 -16.44
C VAL A 143 0.38 10.40 -15.67
N LEU A 144 1.40 9.86 -16.32
CA LEU A 144 2.77 9.76 -15.83
C LEU A 144 3.72 10.20 -16.94
N ASN A 145 4.76 10.96 -16.63
CA ASN A 145 5.85 11.24 -17.55
C ASN A 145 7.00 10.30 -17.20
N GLY A 146 7.36 9.38 -18.09
CA GLY A 146 8.36 8.37 -17.79
C GLY A 146 8.41 7.25 -18.79
N PHE A 147 9.14 6.20 -18.45
CA PHE A 147 9.21 4.97 -19.22
C PHE A 147 9.52 3.76 -18.34
N SER A 148 9.26 2.57 -18.83
CA SER A 148 9.76 1.33 -18.24
C SER A 148 10.82 0.69 -19.12
N ALA A 149 11.76 -0.01 -18.50
CA ALA A 149 12.80 -0.76 -19.19
C ALA A 149 13.40 -1.84 -18.30
N ASP A 150 13.97 -2.88 -18.92
CA ASP A 150 14.97 -3.73 -18.27
C ASP A 150 16.22 -2.89 -17.93
N LEU A 151 16.52 -2.75 -16.64
CA LEU A 151 17.71 -2.06 -16.14
C LEU A 151 18.69 -3.03 -15.49
N THR A 152 19.98 -2.86 -15.78
CA THR A 152 21.04 -3.38 -14.89
C THR A 152 21.14 -2.47 -13.66
N GLY A 153 21.58 -2.99 -12.51
CA GLY A 153 21.68 -2.20 -11.26
C GLY A 153 22.43 -0.87 -11.45
N ALA A 154 23.54 -0.88 -12.19
CA ALA A 154 24.28 0.35 -12.52
C ALA A 154 23.44 1.40 -13.28
N GLN A 155 22.50 0.99 -14.12
CA GLN A 155 21.58 1.90 -14.82
C GLN A 155 20.42 2.35 -13.95
N VAL A 156 19.98 1.53 -12.99
CA VAL A 156 19.03 1.94 -11.94
C VAL A 156 19.62 3.10 -11.14
N ASP A 157 20.89 2.97 -10.74
CA ASP A 157 21.54 3.94 -9.87
C ASP A 157 22.02 5.18 -10.65
N GLU A 158 22.52 5.06 -11.89
CA GLU A 158 22.78 6.21 -12.80
C GLU A 158 21.49 7.03 -13.05
N LEU A 159 20.33 6.38 -13.17
CA LEU A 159 19.06 7.08 -13.31
C LEU A 159 18.58 7.72 -12.00
N ARG A 160 18.84 7.13 -10.83
CA ARG A 160 18.49 7.73 -9.53
C ARG A 160 19.28 9.00 -9.25
N ALA A 161 20.56 9.03 -9.63
CA ALA A 161 21.40 10.22 -9.57
C ALA A 161 21.05 11.29 -10.64
N SER A 162 20.17 10.97 -11.61
CA SER A 162 19.81 11.92 -12.67
C SER A 162 18.90 13.02 -12.14
N LYS A 163 19.39 14.26 -12.14
CA LYS A 163 18.62 15.47 -11.82
C LYS A 163 17.30 15.61 -12.59
N ASP A 164 17.16 15.00 -13.77
CA ASP A 164 15.98 15.08 -14.64
C ASP A 164 14.94 13.96 -14.35
N VAL A 165 15.32 12.98 -13.52
CA VAL A 165 14.48 11.89 -12.99
C VAL A 165 13.89 12.28 -11.63
N PHE A 166 12.63 11.90 -11.40
CA PHE A 166 11.92 12.00 -10.13
C PHE A 166 12.15 10.76 -9.25
N GLY A 167 12.15 9.57 -9.84
CA GLY A 167 12.46 8.33 -9.14
C GLY A 167 12.55 7.11 -10.06
N VAL A 168 13.18 6.03 -9.56
CA VAL A 168 13.33 4.75 -10.25
C VAL A 168 12.84 3.61 -9.34
N TYR A 169 11.73 3.01 -9.75
CA TYR A 169 10.91 2.10 -8.94
C TYR A 169 10.95 0.69 -9.54
N PRO A 170 11.13 -0.38 -8.74
CA PRO A 170 11.06 -1.75 -9.26
C PRO A 170 9.65 -2.09 -9.72
N ASP A 171 9.55 -3.02 -10.66
CA ASP A 171 8.27 -3.49 -11.18
C ASP A 171 7.69 -4.59 -10.28
N GLU A 172 6.70 -4.24 -9.45
CA GLU A 172 6.13 -5.13 -8.42
C GLU A 172 4.89 -5.91 -8.91
N ILE A 173 4.65 -7.06 -8.27
CA ILE A 173 3.55 -8.00 -8.58
C ILE A 173 2.40 -7.83 -7.58
N ARG A 174 1.16 -8.03 -8.04
CA ARG A 174 -0.12 -7.81 -7.33
C ARG A 174 -1.13 -8.93 -7.64
N HIS A 175 -2.20 -9.16 -6.84
CA HIS A 175 -3.13 -10.31 -7.02
C HIS A 175 -4.65 -10.06 -6.79
N PRO A 176 -5.59 -10.95 -7.24
CA PRO A 176 -7.06 -10.70 -7.34
C PRO A 176 -8.04 -11.76 -6.71
N ASP A 177 -9.28 -11.40 -6.25
CA ASP A 177 -10.40 -12.35 -5.92
C ASP A 177 -11.79 -11.69 -5.50
N ALA A 178 -13.01 -12.15 -5.98
CA ALA A 178 -14.42 -11.96 -5.41
C ALA A 178 -15.66 -11.90 -6.41
N GLN A 179 -16.93 -11.48 -6.03
CA GLN A 179 -18.17 -11.50 -6.91
C GLN A 179 -19.28 -10.30 -6.88
N THR A 180 -20.50 -10.31 -7.56
CA THR A 180 -21.64 -9.23 -7.54
C THR A 180 -22.80 -9.31 -6.48
N SER A 181 -23.30 -8.18 -5.94
CA SER A 181 -24.21 -8.11 -4.76
C SER A 181 -25.56 -7.34 -4.89
N THR A 182 -25.97 -6.93 -6.10
CA THR A 182 -26.77 -5.70 -6.32
C THR A 182 -28.09 -5.52 -5.56
N ASP A 183 -28.78 -6.59 -5.20
CA ASP A 183 -30.07 -6.53 -4.49
C ASP A 183 -29.93 -6.00 -3.05
N PHE A 184 -28.80 -6.28 -2.37
CA PHE A 184 -28.56 -5.82 -1.00
C PHE A 184 -28.40 -4.29 -0.91
N LEU A 185 -27.73 -3.72 -1.92
CA LEU A 185 -27.57 -2.27 -2.11
C LEU A 185 -28.90 -1.56 -2.44
N GLY A 186 -30.00 -2.29 -2.70
CA GLY A 186 -31.33 -1.72 -2.96
C GLY A 186 -31.44 -1.01 -4.31
N LEU A 187 -30.68 -1.46 -5.31
CA LEU A 187 -30.62 -0.82 -6.62
C LEU A 187 -31.90 -1.05 -7.45
N GLY A 188 -32.47 -2.25 -7.38
CA GLY A 188 -33.74 -2.61 -8.04
C GLY A 188 -35.00 -2.34 -7.22
N ASP A 189 -36.17 -2.67 -7.79
CA ASP A 189 -37.44 -2.65 -7.03
C ASP A 189 -37.33 -3.58 -5.81
N ASP A 190 -37.70 -3.09 -4.63
CA ASP A 190 -37.66 -3.93 -3.43
C ASP A 190 -38.67 -5.10 -3.52
N ARG A 191 -38.53 -6.11 -2.65
CA ARG A 191 -39.47 -7.25 -2.56
C ARG A 191 -40.93 -6.86 -2.21
N LYS A 192 -41.25 -5.56 -2.16
CA LYS A 192 -42.58 -4.97 -1.91
C LYS A 192 -43.04 -4.04 -3.06
N GLY A 193 -42.29 -3.97 -4.17
CA GLY A 193 -42.65 -3.21 -5.37
C GLY A 193 -42.43 -1.70 -5.25
N ARG A 194 -41.45 -1.26 -4.44
CA ARG A 194 -41.05 0.15 -4.32
C ARG A 194 -39.75 0.36 -5.10
N GLY A 195 -39.73 1.38 -5.96
CA GLY A 195 -38.60 1.69 -6.85
C GLY A 195 -37.29 1.92 -6.08
N GLY A 196 -36.23 1.25 -6.54
CA GLY A 196 -34.87 1.38 -6.02
C GLY A 196 -34.10 2.52 -6.67
N VAL A 197 -32.77 2.46 -6.54
CA VAL A 197 -31.84 3.48 -7.06
C VAL A 197 -31.94 3.62 -8.58
N TRP A 198 -32.08 2.52 -9.32
CA TRP A 198 -32.25 2.57 -10.79
C TRP A 198 -33.54 3.29 -11.22
N GLN A 199 -34.60 3.26 -10.42
CA GLN A 199 -35.84 4.00 -10.67
C GLN A 199 -35.68 5.51 -10.38
N GLN A 200 -34.71 5.91 -9.54
CA GLN A 200 -34.35 7.32 -9.35
C GLN A 200 -33.62 7.87 -10.58
N THR A 201 -32.68 7.11 -11.15
CA THR A 201 -31.94 7.45 -12.38
C THR A 201 -32.73 7.22 -13.68
N GLY A 202 -34.08 7.26 -13.64
CA GLY A 202 -34.93 7.14 -14.84
C GLY A 202 -35.18 5.73 -15.39
N GLY A 203 -34.72 4.68 -14.70
CA GLY A 203 -34.90 3.26 -15.05
C GLY A 203 -33.58 2.51 -15.26
N VAL A 204 -33.62 1.17 -15.29
CA VAL A 204 -32.41 0.34 -15.37
C VAL A 204 -31.63 0.56 -16.69
N ASP A 205 -32.32 0.78 -17.80
CA ASP A 205 -31.70 1.15 -19.09
C ASP A 205 -30.96 2.50 -19.05
N LYS A 206 -31.16 3.30 -17.99
CA LYS A 206 -30.56 4.62 -17.74
C LYS A 206 -29.55 4.64 -16.59
N ALA A 207 -29.44 3.54 -15.84
CA ALA A 207 -28.51 3.36 -14.73
C ALA A 207 -27.04 3.39 -15.20
N GLY A 208 -26.45 4.59 -15.23
CA GLY A 208 -25.12 4.85 -15.80
C GLY A 208 -25.10 5.06 -17.32
N GLU A 209 -26.23 5.42 -17.97
CA GLU A 209 -26.20 5.73 -19.41
C GLU A 209 -25.29 6.94 -19.70
N GLY A 210 -24.41 6.79 -20.69
CA GLY A 210 -23.48 7.85 -21.10
C GLY A 210 -22.09 7.74 -20.45
N VAL A 211 -21.92 6.84 -19.49
CA VAL A 211 -20.71 6.64 -18.69
C VAL A 211 -19.94 5.39 -19.14
N VAL A 212 -18.61 5.42 -19.04
CA VAL A 212 -17.68 4.31 -19.30
C VAL A 212 -16.90 3.94 -18.03
N VAL A 213 -16.99 2.68 -17.63
CA VAL A 213 -16.15 2.07 -16.59
C VAL A 213 -14.96 1.39 -17.28
N GLY A 214 -13.76 1.89 -17.00
CA GLY A 214 -12.50 1.19 -17.23
C GLY A 214 -12.24 0.17 -16.12
N VAL A 215 -11.76 -1.00 -16.50
CA VAL A 215 -11.47 -2.11 -15.58
C VAL A 215 -10.05 -2.60 -15.86
N ILE A 216 -9.15 -2.43 -14.89
CA ILE A 216 -7.71 -2.74 -14.98
C ILE A 216 -7.46 -4.01 -14.17
N ASP A 217 -7.20 -5.12 -14.87
CA ASP A 217 -7.46 -6.46 -14.32
C ASP A 217 -6.86 -7.61 -15.18
N THR A 218 -7.30 -8.85 -14.99
CA THR A 218 -6.94 -10.05 -15.79
C THR A 218 -7.56 -10.11 -17.20
N GLY A 219 -8.34 -9.11 -17.61
CA GLY A 219 -8.97 -9.02 -18.93
C GLY A 219 -10.49 -9.14 -18.88
N ILE A 220 -11.11 -9.69 -19.93
CA ILE A 220 -12.56 -9.92 -19.97
C ILE A 220 -12.96 -11.10 -20.89
N ALA A 221 -14.02 -11.83 -20.55
CA ALA A 221 -14.64 -12.87 -21.36
C ALA A 221 -15.78 -12.27 -22.23
N PRO A 222 -15.54 -11.92 -23.51
CA PRO A 222 -16.45 -11.08 -24.29
C PRO A 222 -17.76 -11.79 -24.68
N GLU A 223 -17.81 -13.13 -24.64
CA GLU A 223 -19.01 -13.91 -24.91
C GLU A 223 -20.00 -13.93 -23.73
N HIS A 224 -19.57 -13.57 -22.51
CA HIS A 224 -20.38 -13.73 -21.31
C HIS A 224 -21.64 -12.82 -21.35
N PRO A 225 -22.86 -13.30 -21.00
CA PRO A 225 -24.11 -12.53 -21.10
C PRO A 225 -24.11 -11.18 -20.36
N SER A 226 -23.30 -11.04 -19.31
CA SER A 226 -23.01 -9.76 -18.62
C SER A 226 -22.52 -8.65 -19.56
N PHE A 227 -21.92 -9.02 -20.69
CA PHE A 227 -21.33 -8.10 -21.68
C PHE A 227 -22.01 -8.19 -23.05
N GLU A 228 -23.11 -8.96 -23.18
CA GLU A 228 -23.88 -9.05 -24.42
C GLU A 228 -24.26 -7.65 -24.92
N GLY A 229 -23.92 -7.36 -26.17
CA GLY A 229 -24.20 -6.08 -26.82
C GLY A 229 -24.44 -6.23 -28.30
N LYS A 230 -25.07 -5.21 -28.89
CA LYS A 230 -25.28 -5.14 -30.35
C LYS A 230 -23.95 -4.90 -31.02
N LYS A 231 -23.64 -5.62 -32.10
CA LYS A 231 -22.40 -5.41 -32.87
C LYS A 231 -22.26 -3.96 -33.31
N LEU A 232 -21.05 -3.42 -33.17
CA LEU A 232 -20.74 -2.03 -33.50
C LEU A 232 -21.04 -1.72 -34.98
N LYS A 233 -21.58 -0.53 -35.24
CA LYS A 233 -21.89 -0.08 -36.60
C LYS A 233 -20.70 0.65 -37.20
N LYS A 234 -20.22 0.19 -38.35
CA LYS A 234 -19.17 0.91 -39.11
C LYS A 234 -19.71 2.24 -39.66
N GLN A 235 -19.05 3.34 -39.35
CA GLN A 235 -19.33 4.70 -39.83
C GLN A 235 -18.02 5.40 -40.21
N ASN A 236 -18.08 6.40 -41.10
CA ASN A 236 -16.90 7.17 -41.50
C ASN A 236 -16.77 8.45 -40.66
N LYS A 237 -15.57 8.73 -40.12
CA LYS A 237 -15.21 9.88 -39.27
C LYS A 237 -15.60 11.28 -39.80
N GLN A 238 -16.00 11.39 -41.07
CA GLN A 238 -16.40 12.64 -41.73
C GLN A 238 -17.88 13.04 -41.57
N GLN A 239 -18.70 12.31 -40.80
CA GLN A 239 -20.07 12.72 -40.47
C GLN A 239 -20.19 13.08 -38.99
N ASN A 240 -20.40 14.38 -38.73
CA ASN A 240 -20.59 15.09 -37.46
C ASN A 240 -20.86 14.24 -36.19
N ARG A 241 -20.11 14.51 -35.09
CA ARG A 241 -20.29 13.92 -33.73
C ARG A 241 -21.76 13.67 -33.41
N HIS A 242 -22.10 12.43 -33.07
CA HIS A 242 -23.48 11.96 -33.11
C HIS A 242 -24.08 12.00 -31.70
N LYS A 243 -24.88 13.01 -31.40
CA LYS A 243 -25.60 13.11 -30.11
C LYS A 243 -26.56 11.93 -29.93
N GLY A 244 -26.11 10.85 -29.29
CA GLY A 244 -26.90 9.66 -28.97
C GLY A 244 -26.10 8.55 -28.29
N SER A 245 -26.72 7.84 -27.36
CA SER A 245 -26.09 6.88 -26.44
C SER A 245 -25.74 5.51 -27.05
N GLN A 246 -25.23 5.46 -28.29
CA GLN A 246 -24.89 4.21 -29.00
C GLN A 246 -23.47 4.24 -29.60
N PRO A 247 -22.54 3.40 -29.10
CA PRO A 247 -21.19 3.28 -29.64
C PRO A 247 -21.14 2.91 -31.14
N TYR A 248 -20.09 3.34 -31.82
CA TYR A 248 -19.82 3.06 -33.23
C TYR A 248 -18.33 2.81 -33.48
N THR A 249 -17.96 2.44 -34.70
CA THR A 249 -16.55 2.19 -35.07
C THR A 249 -16.28 2.70 -36.49
N ASP A 250 -15.04 3.06 -36.81
CA ASP A 250 -14.59 3.21 -38.21
C ASP A 250 -13.90 1.94 -38.75
N GLY A 251 -13.66 0.93 -37.90
CA GLY A 251 -12.91 -0.29 -38.19
C GLY A 251 -11.46 -0.29 -37.68
N THR A 252 -11.00 0.81 -37.09
CA THR A 252 -9.70 0.93 -36.40
C THR A 252 -9.88 1.35 -34.94
N TYR A 253 -10.86 2.22 -34.66
CA TYR A 253 -11.22 2.67 -33.31
C TYR A 253 -12.70 2.38 -32.99
N VAL A 254 -13.02 2.26 -31.71
CA VAL A 254 -14.38 2.37 -31.17
C VAL A 254 -14.58 3.78 -30.62
N TYR A 255 -15.77 4.35 -30.84
CA TYR A 255 -16.14 5.70 -30.43
C TYR A 255 -17.46 5.70 -29.67
N PHE A 256 -17.55 6.52 -28.61
CA PHE A 256 -18.77 6.75 -27.84
C PHE A 256 -18.83 8.20 -27.33
N ASP A 257 -19.76 9.01 -27.86
CA ASP A 257 -20.04 10.35 -27.33
C ASP A 257 -20.75 10.22 -25.94
N LYS A 258 -20.12 10.79 -24.91
CA LYS A 258 -20.47 10.59 -23.48
C LYS A 258 -21.50 11.60 -22.95
N SER A 259 -21.99 11.41 -21.72
CA SER A 259 -23.01 12.27 -21.08
C SER A 259 -22.49 13.62 -20.56
N ASP A 260 -21.19 13.71 -20.27
CA ASP A 260 -20.45 14.91 -19.85
C ASP A 260 -20.27 15.95 -20.99
N GLY A 261 -20.16 15.46 -22.22
CA GLY A 261 -19.82 16.20 -23.44
C GLY A 261 -18.54 15.72 -24.14
N GLY A 262 -17.75 14.87 -23.48
CA GLY A 262 -16.55 14.24 -24.01
C GLY A 262 -16.85 13.12 -25.03
N GLN A 263 -15.80 12.41 -25.44
CA GLN A 263 -15.89 11.25 -26.31
C GLN A 263 -14.86 10.22 -25.88
N PHE A 264 -15.31 9.00 -25.58
CA PHE A 264 -14.44 7.85 -25.45
C PHE A 264 -13.97 7.40 -26.84
N GLN A 265 -12.66 7.17 -27.01
CA GLN A 265 -12.04 6.68 -28.23
C GLN A 265 -10.96 5.64 -27.90
N SER A 266 -11.23 4.35 -28.12
CA SER A 266 -10.29 3.26 -27.86
C SER A 266 -9.89 2.52 -29.14
N ALA A 267 -8.65 2.04 -29.21
CA ALA A 267 -8.15 1.28 -30.35
C ALA A 267 -8.75 -0.14 -30.39
N ILE A 268 -9.00 -0.66 -31.60
CA ILE A 268 -9.36 -2.07 -31.80
C ILE A 268 -8.08 -2.86 -31.98
N VAL A 269 -7.75 -3.71 -31.01
CA VAL A 269 -6.62 -4.66 -31.10
C VAL A 269 -7.08 -6.01 -31.68
N GLU A 270 -6.11 -6.78 -32.16
CA GLU A 270 -6.26 -8.19 -32.52
C GLU A 270 -5.17 -8.96 -31.76
N GLY A 271 -5.49 -10.15 -31.24
CA GLY A 271 -4.59 -10.93 -30.38
C GLY A 271 -4.99 -12.40 -30.31
N GLN A 272 -4.47 -13.15 -29.33
CA GLN A 272 -4.85 -14.55 -29.10
C GLN A 272 -6.35 -14.65 -28.80
N ASP A 273 -7.09 -15.32 -29.69
CA ASP A 273 -8.54 -15.54 -29.64
C ASP A 273 -9.38 -14.27 -29.35
N TRP A 274 -8.97 -13.16 -29.95
CA TRP A 274 -9.62 -11.84 -29.85
C TRP A 274 -9.54 -11.05 -31.17
N ASP A 275 -10.67 -10.53 -31.67
CA ASP A 275 -10.68 -9.50 -32.70
C ASP A 275 -11.88 -8.52 -32.60
N LYS A 276 -11.95 -7.57 -33.54
CA LYS A 276 -13.07 -6.62 -33.76
C LYS A 276 -14.52 -7.16 -33.69
N ARG A 277 -14.73 -8.49 -33.70
CA ARG A 277 -16.02 -9.15 -33.50
C ARG A 277 -16.51 -9.15 -32.06
N ASP A 278 -15.60 -8.99 -31.11
CA ASP A 278 -15.81 -9.18 -29.67
C ASP A 278 -16.21 -7.85 -28.99
N TYR A 279 -15.85 -6.73 -29.61
CA TYR A 279 -16.34 -5.39 -29.26
C TYR A 279 -17.84 -5.22 -29.62
N SER A 280 -18.61 -4.66 -28.69
CA SER A 280 -20.07 -4.59 -28.72
C SER A 280 -20.60 -3.23 -28.26
N SER A 281 -21.92 -3.00 -28.29
CA SER A 281 -22.55 -1.80 -27.71
C SER A 281 -22.54 -1.76 -26.17
N LYS A 282 -21.81 -2.68 -25.53
CA LYS A 282 -21.68 -2.84 -24.08
C LYS A 282 -20.20 -2.86 -23.69
N LEU A 283 -19.42 -3.74 -24.32
CA LEU A 283 -17.95 -3.82 -24.22
C LEU A 283 -17.33 -3.00 -25.36
N ILE A 284 -16.87 -1.79 -25.05
CA ILE A 284 -16.47 -0.78 -26.06
C ILE A 284 -14.95 -0.58 -26.15
N GLY A 285 -14.20 -0.99 -25.15
CA GLY A 285 -12.74 -0.96 -25.12
C GLY A 285 -12.17 -2.31 -24.69
N GLY A 286 -10.96 -2.60 -25.13
CA GLY A 286 -10.26 -3.85 -24.87
C GLY A 286 -8.80 -3.66 -25.27
N GLN A 287 -7.93 -3.53 -24.28
CA GLN A 287 -6.47 -3.38 -24.40
C GLN A 287 -5.77 -4.43 -23.54
N TYR A 288 -4.47 -4.65 -23.79
CA TYR A 288 -3.64 -5.55 -22.99
C TYR A 288 -2.18 -5.05 -22.97
N PHE A 289 -1.53 -5.18 -21.83
CA PHE A 289 -0.19 -4.68 -21.50
C PHE A 289 0.56 -5.83 -20.83
N TYR A 290 1.75 -6.16 -21.33
CA TYR A 290 2.50 -7.35 -20.95
C TYR A 290 4.03 -7.13 -20.96
N ALA A 291 4.49 -5.89 -21.08
CA ALA A 291 5.91 -5.57 -21.27
C ALA A 291 6.70 -5.83 -19.99
N GLY A 292 6.15 -5.45 -18.83
CA GLY A 292 6.75 -5.74 -17.54
C GLY A 292 6.69 -7.22 -17.20
N ALA A 293 5.58 -7.88 -17.53
CA ALA A 293 5.49 -9.33 -17.43
C ALA A 293 6.52 -10.07 -18.33
N GLU A 294 6.74 -9.63 -19.57
CA GLU A 294 7.73 -10.24 -20.48
C GLU A 294 9.17 -10.00 -19.99
N ALA A 295 9.49 -8.79 -19.51
CA ALA A 295 10.79 -8.45 -18.93
C ALA A 295 11.07 -9.20 -17.61
N ALA A 296 10.04 -9.40 -16.77
CA ALA A 296 10.10 -10.28 -15.60
C ALA A 296 10.28 -11.78 -15.94
N GLY A 297 10.27 -12.14 -17.23
CA GLY A 297 10.48 -13.50 -17.72
C GLY A 297 9.27 -14.42 -17.62
N PHE A 298 8.05 -13.85 -17.60
CA PHE A 298 6.80 -14.59 -17.43
C PHE A 298 6.49 -15.53 -18.61
N ASP A 299 5.88 -16.68 -18.31
CA ASP A 299 5.56 -17.72 -19.29
C ASP A 299 4.08 -17.68 -19.70
N PHE A 300 3.75 -16.79 -20.64
CA PHE A 300 2.39 -16.58 -21.14
C PHE A 300 1.70 -17.80 -21.78
N GLN A 301 2.31 -18.99 -21.83
CA GLN A 301 1.69 -20.18 -22.44
C GLN A 301 0.44 -20.69 -21.69
N TYR A 302 0.21 -20.21 -20.46
CA TYR A 302 -0.94 -20.57 -19.62
C TYR A 302 -2.12 -19.58 -19.75
N ASP A 303 -1.95 -18.47 -20.48
CA ASP A 303 -2.95 -17.40 -20.63
C ASP A 303 -3.02 -16.89 -22.09
N TYR A 304 -3.66 -15.74 -22.30
CA TYR A 304 -3.91 -15.09 -23.58
C TYR A 304 -3.16 -13.76 -23.66
N LEU A 305 -2.26 -13.63 -24.66
CA LEU A 305 -1.77 -12.34 -25.14
C LEU A 305 -2.86 -11.65 -25.99
N SER A 306 -3.91 -11.21 -25.31
CA SER A 306 -5.01 -10.38 -25.80
C SER A 306 -5.80 -9.82 -24.60
N PRO A 307 -6.84 -8.98 -24.79
CA PRO A 307 -7.73 -8.57 -23.70
C PRO A 307 -8.61 -9.70 -23.14
N ARG A 308 -8.47 -10.95 -23.62
CA ARG A 308 -9.23 -12.10 -23.11
C ARG A 308 -8.78 -12.48 -21.71
N ASP A 309 -9.77 -12.72 -20.85
CA ASP A 309 -9.57 -13.24 -19.50
C ASP A 309 -9.16 -14.72 -19.52
N GLY A 310 -8.06 -15.05 -18.86
CA GLY A 310 -7.65 -16.43 -18.57
C GLY A 310 -7.98 -16.89 -17.14
N ASP A 311 -8.19 -15.94 -16.23
CA ASP A 311 -8.37 -16.17 -14.80
C ASP A 311 -9.86 -16.15 -14.39
N GLY A 312 -10.55 -15.10 -14.82
CA GLY A 312 -11.95 -14.84 -14.49
C GLY A 312 -12.19 -13.57 -13.68
N HIS A 313 -11.20 -13.05 -12.97
CA HIS A 313 -11.37 -11.90 -12.10
C HIS A 313 -11.71 -10.60 -12.84
N GLY A 314 -11.12 -10.32 -14.00
CA GLY A 314 -11.46 -9.15 -14.81
C GLY A 314 -12.88 -9.22 -15.40
N SER A 315 -13.28 -10.40 -15.87
CA SER A 315 -14.70 -10.70 -16.20
C SER A 315 -15.60 -10.53 -14.99
N HIS A 316 -15.06 -10.84 -13.82
CA HIS A 316 -15.77 -10.69 -12.58
C HIS A 316 -15.99 -9.21 -12.24
N THR A 317 -14.93 -8.44 -11.96
CA THR A 317 -15.01 -7.03 -11.52
C THR A 317 -15.80 -6.20 -12.52
N ALA A 318 -15.60 -6.41 -13.82
CA ALA A 318 -16.37 -5.77 -14.88
C ALA A 318 -17.87 -6.11 -14.82
N SER A 319 -18.22 -7.37 -14.57
CA SER A 319 -19.63 -7.77 -14.41
C SER A 319 -20.23 -7.24 -13.10
N THR A 320 -19.42 -7.04 -12.08
CA THR A 320 -19.77 -6.40 -10.80
C THR A 320 -20.09 -4.92 -10.94
N ALA A 321 -19.18 -4.14 -11.52
CA ALA A 321 -19.40 -2.72 -11.72
C ALA A 321 -20.53 -2.45 -12.72
N ALA A 322 -20.54 -3.15 -13.86
CA ALA A 322 -21.36 -2.77 -15.01
C ALA A 322 -21.90 -3.96 -15.82
N GLY A 323 -22.05 -5.16 -15.27
CA GLY A 323 -22.75 -6.27 -15.95
C GLY A 323 -24.21 -5.96 -16.32
N ASN A 324 -24.69 -6.57 -17.40
CA ASN A 324 -26.06 -6.45 -17.90
C ASN A 324 -27.13 -6.84 -16.86
N PHE A 325 -28.33 -6.25 -17.00
CA PHE A 325 -29.46 -6.48 -16.09
C PHE A 325 -30.11 -7.85 -16.29
N LYS A 326 -30.38 -8.55 -15.19
CA LYS A 326 -31.06 -9.87 -15.13
C LYS A 326 -30.42 -10.97 -15.98
N VAL A 327 -29.10 -10.99 -16.04
CA VAL A 327 -28.34 -12.17 -16.47
C VAL A 327 -28.67 -13.33 -15.55
N LYS A 328 -28.98 -14.51 -16.11
CA LYS A 328 -29.16 -15.72 -15.31
C LYS A 328 -27.81 -16.24 -14.82
N ALA A 329 -27.72 -16.66 -13.57
CA ALA A 329 -26.51 -17.25 -12.99
C ALA A 329 -26.74 -18.70 -12.55
N GLN A 330 -25.83 -19.59 -12.94
CA GLN A 330 -25.85 -21.02 -12.62
C GLN A 330 -24.42 -21.50 -12.39
N ILE A 331 -24.21 -22.35 -11.38
CA ILE A 331 -22.89 -22.94 -11.04
C ILE A 331 -23.13 -24.42 -10.71
N GLU A 332 -22.38 -25.35 -11.31
CA GLU A 332 -22.49 -26.81 -11.07
C GLU A 332 -23.93 -27.35 -11.02
N ASP A 333 -24.70 -27.12 -12.10
CA ASP A 333 -26.15 -27.39 -12.22
C ASP A 333 -27.08 -26.60 -11.27
N VAL A 334 -26.58 -25.93 -10.23
CA VAL A 334 -27.38 -25.13 -9.27
C VAL A 334 -27.75 -23.77 -9.86
N GLU A 335 -29.05 -23.52 -10.03
CA GLU A 335 -29.60 -22.22 -10.47
C GLU A 335 -29.66 -21.22 -9.31
N PHE A 336 -28.89 -20.14 -9.40
CA PHE A 336 -28.85 -19.06 -8.40
C PHE A 336 -29.79 -17.88 -8.75
N GLY A 337 -30.53 -17.97 -9.85
CA GLY A 337 -31.53 -16.98 -10.26
C GLY A 337 -30.97 -15.98 -11.27
N THR A 338 -31.08 -14.68 -10.98
CA THR A 338 -30.59 -13.61 -11.88
C THR A 338 -29.82 -12.55 -11.13
N ILE A 339 -28.64 -12.23 -11.65
CA ILE A 339 -27.72 -11.18 -11.18
C ILE A 339 -27.85 -9.91 -12.02
N SER A 340 -27.11 -8.86 -11.67
CA SER A 340 -26.89 -7.65 -12.46
C SER A 340 -25.59 -6.98 -12.01
N GLY A 341 -24.97 -6.14 -12.86
CA GLY A 341 -23.98 -5.19 -12.38
C GLY A 341 -24.65 -3.98 -11.70
N VAL A 342 -23.87 -3.19 -10.97
CA VAL A 342 -24.36 -1.98 -10.29
C VAL A 342 -24.88 -0.93 -11.27
N ALA A 343 -24.18 -0.72 -12.40
CA ALA A 343 -24.57 0.21 -13.47
C ALA A 343 -24.82 -0.50 -14.83
N PRO A 344 -25.97 -1.19 -15.03
CA PRO A 344 -26.22 -1.93 -16.26
C PRO A 344 -26.27 -1.09 -17.55
N GLY A 345 -26.57 0.22 -17.45
CA GLY A 345 -26.60 1.15 -18.58
C GLY A 345 -25.21 1.61 -19.05
N ALA A 346 -24.21 1.58 -18.16
CA ALA A 346 -22.84 1.99 -18.44
C ALA A 346 -22.15 1.09 -19.48
N LYS A 347 -21.01 1.57 -20.00
CA LYS A 347 -20.14 0.81 -20.91
C LYS A 347 -18.94 0.27 -20.16
N VAL A 348 -18.38 -0.82 -20.66
CA VAL A 348 -17.17 -1.46 -20.13
C VAL A 348 -16.04 -1.26 -21.13
N ALA A 349 -14.86 -0.89 -20.62
CA ALA A 349 -13.59 -0.99 -21.33
C ALA A 349 -12.63 -1.80 -20.46
N ALA A 350 -12.10 -2.90 -20.99
CA ALA A 350 -11.18 -3.77 -20.28
C ALA A 350 -9.72 -3.45 -20.65
N TYR A 351 -8.84 -3.45 -19.65
CA TYR A 351 -7.42 -3.17 -19.78
C TYR A 351 -6.68 -4.29 -19.05
N LYS A 352 -6.23 -5.31 -19.79
CA LYS A 352 -5.54 -6.46 -19.19
C LYS A 352 -4.11 -6.06 -18.82
N ALA A 353 -3.77 -6.14 -17.54
CA ALA A 353 -2.42 -5.91 -17.02
C ALA A 353 -1.98 -7.05 -16.06
N CYS A 354 -2.81 -8.09 -15.93
CA CYS A 354 -2.57 -9.27 -15.11
C CYS A 354 -2.67 -10.55 -15.94
N TYR A 355 -1.83 -11.56 -15.62
CA TYR A 355 -1.76 -12.85 -16.30
C TYR A 355 -1.58 -14.00 -15.30
N VAL A 356 -2.16 -15.16 -15.59
CA VAL A 356 -2.15 -16.33 -14.68
C VAL A 356 -1.05 -17.35 -14.95
N GLY A 357 -0.56 -17.94 -13.87
CA GLY A 357 0.53 -18.90 -13.84
C GLY A 357 0.17 -20.34 -14.25
N PRO A 358 1.17 -21.26 -14.23
CA PRO A 358 0.97 -22.69 -14.49
C PRO A 358 0.12 -23.44 -13.45
N ASP A 359 0.06 -23.00 -12.19
CA ASP A 359 -0.70 -23.70 -11.12
C ASP A 359 -1.91 -22.89 -10.66
N THR A 360 -3.09 -23.19 -11.21
CA THR A 360 -4.38 -22.53 -10.87
C THR A 360 -4.88 -22.81 -9.44
N THR A 361 -4.01 -23.20 -8.51
CA THR A 361 -4.27 -23.31 -7.06
C THR A 361 -3.28 -22.49 -6.23
N VAL A 362 -2.37 -21.77 -6.88
CA VAL A 362 -1.38 -20.86 -6.31
C VAL A 362 -1.53 -19.52 -7.04
N THR A 363 -1.30 -18.40 -6.36
CA THR A 363 -1.32 -17.07 -7.00
C THR A 363 0.06 -16.44 -7.12
N THR A 364 1.08 -16.97 -6.42
CA THR A 364 2.45 -16.43 -6.44
C THR A 364 3.21 -16.68 -7.75
N ASP A 365 2.63 -17.46 -8.67
CA ASP A 365 3.07 -17.63 -10.06
C ASP A 365 2.19 -16.89 -11.08
N ASP A 366 1.20 -16.11 -10.63
CA ASP A 366 0.54 -15.07 -11.43
C ASP A 366 1.39 -13.79 -11.45
N ILE A 367 1.14 -12.92 -12.43
CA ILE A 367 1.78 -11.60 -12.52
C ILE A 367 0.77 -10.49 -12.79
N CYS A 368 0.92 -9.37 -12.08
CA CYS A 368 0.31 -8.09 -12.39
C CYS A 368 1.42 -7.04 -12.27
N ALA A 369 2.22 -6.85 -13.33
CA ALA A 369 3.38 -5.97 -13.30
C ALA A 369 2.95 -4.51 -13.15
N LEU A 370 3.49 -3.80 -12.15
CA LEU A 370 3.23 -2.38 -11.90
C LEU A 370 3.42 -1.50 -13.16
N SER A 371 4.37 -1.81 -14.04
CA SER A 371 4.57 -1.06 -15.29
C SER A 371 3.42 -1.23 -16.28
N ASP A 372 2.86 -2.45 -16.37
CA ASP A 372 1.70 -2.79 -17.20
C ASP A 372 0.41 -2.26 -16.58
N LEU A 373 0.31 -2.23 -15.24
CA LEU A 373 -0.77 -1.59 -14.49
C LEU A 373 -0.77 -0.07 -14.71
N VAL A 374 0.40 0.60 -14.63
CA VAL A 374 0.54 2.03 -14.95
C VAL A 374 0.23 2.30 -16.43
N ALA A 375 0.67 1.44 -17.36
CA ALA A 375 0.29 1.54 -18.78
C ALA A 375 -1.23 1.46 -18.98
N ALA A 376 -1.89 0.56 -18.25
CA ALA A 376 -3.34 0.43 -18.26
C ALA A 376 -4.06 1.66 -17.68
N ILE A 377 -3.53 2.30 -16.64
CA ILE A 377 -4.08 3.55 -16.09
C ILE A 377 -3.93 4.70 -17.11
N ASP A 378 -2.74 4.87 -17.68
CA ASP A 378 -2.44 5.90 -18.69
C ASP A 378 -3.35 5.75 -19.92
N GLN A 379 -3.43 4.54 -20.49
CA GLN A 379 -4.29 4.27 -21.65
C GLN A 379 -5.79 4.38 -21.33
N ALA A 380 -6.24 3.98 -20.13
CA ALA A 380 -7.65 4.11 -19.74
C ALA A 380 -8.09 5.58 -19.64
N VAL A 381 -7.25 6.44 -19.06
CA VAL A 381 -7.49 7.89 -19.02
C VAL A 381 -7.38 8.49 -20.44
N ALA A 382 -6.42 8.05 -21.24
CA ALA A 382 -6.24 8.51 -22.62
C ALA A 382 -7.39 8.15 -23.57
N ASP A 383 -7.99 6.96 -23.39
CA ASP A 383 -9.19 6.49 -24.09
C ASP A 383 -10.46 7.26 -23.64
N GLY A 384 -10.41 7.93 -22.48
CA GLY A 384 -11.48 8.78 -21.96
C GLY A 384 -12.54 8.03 -21.13
N VAL A 385 -12.14 7.11 -20.26
CA VAL A 385 -13.07 6.52 -19.26
C VAL A 385 -13.54 7.56 -18.24
N ASP A 386 -14.63 7.29 -17.53
CA ASP A 386 -15.16 8.16 -16.47
C ASP A 386 -14.90 7.62 -15.07
N VAL A 387 -14.78 6.30 -14.97
CA VAL A 387 -14.50 5.55 -13.75
C VAL A 387 -13.41 4.54 -14.03
N ILE A 388 -12.45 4.40 -13.12
CA ILE A 388 -11.54 3.26 -13.08
C ILE A 388 -11.92 2.36 -11.90
N ASN A 389 -12.15 1.09 -12.19
CA ASN A 389 -12.07 0.03 -11.21
C ASN A 389 -10.65 -0.53 -11.18
N TYR A 390 -9.99 -0.41 -10.03
CA TYR A 390 -8.75 -1.10 -9.71
C TYR A 390 -9.04 -2.06 -8.55
N SER A 391 -8.67 -3.32 -8.70
CA SER A 391 -9.06 -4.42 -7.79
C SER A 391 -7.89 -5.35 -7.50
N ILE A 392 -6.72 -4.73 -7.56
CA ILE A 392 -5.38 -5.27 -7.61
C ILE A 392 -4.65 -4.66 -6.41
N GLY A 393 -3.77 -5.42 -5.76
CA GLY A 393 -3.02 -4.96 -4.59
C GLY A 393 -1.90 -5.92 -4.19
N GLY A 394 -0.96 -5.47 -3.35
CA GLY A 394 0.28 -6.19 -3.06
C GLY A 394 1.04 -5.78 -1.79
N GLY A 395 0.42 -5.07 -0.85
CA GLY A 395 1.04 -4.83 0.45
C GLY A 395 0.27 -3.88 1.36
N ALA A 396 0.93 -3.45 2.43
CA ALA A 396 0.50 -2.32 3.25
C ALA A 396 1.20 -1.04 2.78
N ALA A 397 0.47 0.08 2.75
CA ALA A 397 0.97 1.35 2.25
C ALA A 397 2.21 1.86 3.01
N SER A 398 3.33 1.98 2.31
CA SER A 398 4.56 2.63 2.81
C SER A 398 4.67 4.11 2.40
N THR A 399 3.92 4.54 1.38
CA THR A 399 3.93 5.89 0.80
C THR A 399 2.53 6.29 0.31
N VAL A 400 2.38 7.56 -0.08
CA VAL A 400 1.22 8.11 -0.81
C VAL A 400 1.59 8.61 -2.22
N LEU A 401 2.80 8.26 -2.69
CA LEU A 401 3.37 8.64 -3.99
C LEU A 401 4.11 7.46 -4.66
N ALA A 402 3.53 6.27 -4.64
CA ALA A 402 3.96 5.20 -5.53
C ALA A 402 3.64 5.53 -7.02
N PRO A 403 4.22 4.85 -8.02
CA PRO A 403 3.93 5.11 -9.44
C PRO A 403 2.44 5.02 -9.79
N GLU A 404 1.70 4.07 -9.19
CA GLU A 404 0.25 3.95 -9.32
C GLU A 404 -0.49 5.09 -8.60
N ASP A 405 -0.02 5.56 -7.44
CA ASP A 405 -0.60 6.72 -6.76
C ASP A 405 -0.51 7.97 -7.62
N LEU A 406 0.64 8.22 -8.24
CA LEU A 406 0.89 9.34 -9.17
C LEU A 406 0.01 9.23 -10.42
N ALA A 407 -0.10 8.04 -11.00
CA ALA A 407 -1.00 7.79 -12.13
C ALA A 407 -2.47 8.05 -11.75
N PHE A 408 -2.91 7.65 -10.54
CA PHE A 408 -4.25 7.93 -10.05
C PHE A 408 -4.48 9.40 -9.62
N PHE A 409 -3.45 10.12 -9.17
CA PHE A 409 -3.52 11.57 -8.91
C PHE A 409 -3.91 12.28 -10.21
N ASN A 410 -3.21 11.98 -11.29
CA ASN A 410 -3.43 12.58 -12.59
C ASN A 410 -4.70 12.06 -13.28
N ALA A 411 -5.12 10.81 -13.04
CA ALA A 411 -6.45 10.33 -13.43
C ALA A 411 -7.57 11.12 -12.75
N ALA A 412 -7.47 11.35 -11.43
CA ALA A 412 -8.44 12.12 -10.67
C ALA A 412 -8.41 13.62 -11.04
N ALA A 413 -7.23 14.17 -11.36
CA ALA A 413 -7.07 15.52 -11.91
C ALA A 413 -7.73 15.67 -13.29
N ALA A 414 -7.64 14.64 -14.14
CA ALA A 414 -8.36 14.55 -15.42
C ALA A 414 -9.88 14.27 -15.26
N GLY A 415 -10.39 14.19 -14.03
CA GLY A 415 -11.81 14.04 -13.71
C GLY A 415 -12.32 12.61 -13.62
N VAL A 416 -11.44 11.60 -13.66
CA VAL A 416 -11.81 10.18 -13.58
C VAL A 416 -11.98 9.75 -12.12
N PHE A 417 -13.12 9.12 -11.79
CA PHE A 417 -13.34 8.58 -10.45
C PHE A 417 -12.67 7.21 -10.28
N VAL A 418 -11.73 7.09 -9.35
CA VAL A 418 -10.98 5.85 -9.09
C VAL A 418 -11.50 5.16 -7.82
N ALA A 419 -11.81 3.88 -7.94
CA ALA A 419 -12.04 2.97 -6.82
C ALA A 419 -10.91 1.93 -6.73
N THR A 420 -10.36 1.73 -5.53
CA THR A 420 -9.27 0.79 -5.23
C THR A 420 -9.69 -0.20 -4.13
N SER A 421 -9.20 -1.43 -4.21
CA SER A 421 -9.33 -2.44 -3.14
C SER A 421 -8.51 -2.05 -1.91
N ALA A 422 -9.01 -2.30 -0.70
CA ALA A 422 -8.24 -2.02 0.52
C ALA A 422 -7.06 -2.98 0.75
N GLY A 423 -7.06 -4.19 0.18
CA GLY A 423 -6.12 -5.26 0.50
C GLY A 423 -6.81 -6.41 1.27
N ASN A 424 -6.20 -7.59 1.30
CA ASN A 424 -6.82 -8.82 1.82
C ASN A 424 -6.05 -9.43 3.02
N ASP A 425 -5.23 -8.62 3.69
CA ASP A 425 -4.27 -9.02 4.73
C ASP A 425 -4.76 -8.70 6.16
N GLY A 426 -6.05 -8.39 6.31
CA GLY A 426 -6.71 -8.24 7.62
C GLY A 426 -6.79 -9.56 8.41
N PRO A 427 -7.03 -9.49 9.74
CA PRO A 427 -7.70 -8.39 10.43
C PRO A 427 -6.78 -7.41 11.18
N ASP A 428 -5.47 -7.60 11.13
CA ASP A 428 -4.51 -6.80 11.92
C ASP A 428 -4.40 -5.35 11.38
N PRO A 429 -4.05 -4.37 12.24
CA PRO A 429 -3.92 -2.96 11.84
C PRO A 429 -2.70 -2.72 10.96
N VAL A 430 -2.73 -1.63 10.18
CA VAL A 430 -1.66 -1.25 9.23
C VAL A 430 -1.44 -2.32 8.15
N THR A 431 -2.52 -2.74 7.51
CA THR A 431 -2.52 -3.80 6.48
C THR A 431 -3.10 -3.36 5.14
N ALA A 432 -3.63 -2.13 5.04
CA ALA A 432 -4.25 -1.64 3.80
C ALA A 432 -3.26 -0.92 2.86
N ASP A 433 -3.49 -1.12 1.56
CA ASP A 433 -2.55 -0.87 0.46
C ASP A 433 -2.64 0.55 -0.09
N HIS A 434 -3.87 1.00 -0.35
CA HIS A 434 -4.12 2.26 -1.05
C HIS A 434 -4.34 3.42 -0.06
N ALA A 435 -3.27 4.12 0.32
CA ALA A 435 -3.28 5.21 1.31
C ALA A 435 -3.73 6.59 0.79
N SER A 436 -3.63 6.87 -0.51
CA SER A 436 -3.63 8.24 -1.02
C SER A 436 -5.01 8.92 -1.06
N PRO A 437 -5.08 10.26 -0.92
CA PRO A 437 -6.35 11.00 -0.86
C PRO A 437 -7.32 10.89 -2.03
N TRP A 438 -6.80 10.83 -3.26
CA TRP A 438 -7.54 11.15 -4.50
C TRP A 438 -8.42 10.02 -5.04
N TYR A 439 -8.10 8.76 -4.73
CA TYR A 439 -8.94 7.60 -5.02
C TYR A 439 -9.79 7.18 -3.81
N THR A 440 -10.74 6.28 -4.02
CA THR A 440 -11.62 5.72 -2.97
C THR A 440 -11.21 4.29 -2.63
N THR A 441 -10.59 4.09 -1.46
CA THR A 441 -10.13 2.78 -0.97
C THR A 441 -11.27 2.04 -0.27
N VAL A 442 -11.54 0.80 -0.68
CA VAL A 442 -12.79 0.09 -0.33
C VAL A 442 -12.55 -1.20 0.45
N ALA A 443 -13.11 -1.26 1.66
CA ALA A 443 -13.13 -2.46 2.50
C ALA A 443 -14.27 -3.43 2.11
N ALA A 444 -14.00 -4.73 2.30
CA ALA A 444 -14.96 -5.80 2.03
C ALA A 444 -15.92 -6.00 3.21
N SER A 445 -17.19 -6.21 2.88
CA SER A 445 -18.23 -6.53 3.86
C SER A 445 -19.18 -7.62 3.38
N THR A 446 -19.81 -8.30 4.33
CA THR A 446 -20.75 -9.41 4.09
C THR A 446 -22.12 -8.92 3.64
N ILE A 447 -22.85 -9.78 2.95
CA ILE A 447 -24.26 -9.59 2.59
C ILE A 447 -25.09 -10.79 3.07
N PRO A 448 -26.43 -10.67 3.18
CA PRO A 448 -27.31 -11.81 3.36
C PRO A 448 -27.08 -12.84 2.24
N THR A 449 -26.48 -13.97 2.59
CA THR A 449 -25.97 -14.99 1.66
C THR A 449 -26.65 -16.35 1.92
N TRP A 450 -26.21 -17.42 1.25
CA TRP A 450 -26.76 -18.77 1.44
C TRP A 450 -26.29 -19.38 2.77
N GLU A 451 -27.23 -19.95 3.51
CA GLU A 451 -27.01 -20.47 4.86
C GLU A 451 -27.37 -21.96 4.94
N GLY A 452 -26.53 -22.72 5.65
CA GLY A 452 -26.81 -24.07 6.12
C GLY A 452 -26.92 -24.12 7.64
N THR A 453 -27.26 -25.27 8.20
CA THR A 453 -27.34 -25.47 9.66
C THR A 453 -26.45 -26.63 10.10
N VAL A 454 -25.65 -26.42 11.16
CA VAL A 454 -25.02 -27.51 11.92
C VAL A 454 -25.98 -27.91 13.03
N GLN A 455 -26.36 -29.20 13.09
CA GLN A 455 -27.25 -29.75 14.10
C GLN A 455 -26.63 -30.97 14.81
N PHE A 456 -26.86 -31.05 16.12
CA PHE A 456 -26.67 -32.25 16.96
C PHE A 456 -27.58 -32.16 18.20
N ASP A 457 -27.51 -33.12 19.14
CA ASP A 457 -28.43 -33.12 20.29
C ASP A 457 -28.24 -31.87 21.17
N GLY A 458 -29.32 -31.13 21.40
CA GLY A 458 -29.32 -29.85 22.11
C GLY A 458 -28.79 -28.63 21.33
N PHE A 459 -28.34 -28.77 20.08
CA PHE A 459 -27.70 -27.69 19.31
C PHE A 459 -28.20 -27.60 17.86
N ALA A 460 -28.54 -26.40 17.42
CA ALA A 460 -28.74 -26.07 16.01
C ALA A 460 -28.29 -24.62 15.79
N GLN A 461 -27.32 -24.39 14.91
CA GLN A 461 -26.86 -23.05 14.56
C GLN A 461 -26.70 -22.89 13.05
N ALA A 462 -27.11 -21.72 12.54
CA ALA A 462 -26.95 -21.35 11.15
C ALA A 462 -25.51 -20.89 10.88
N GLY A 463 -25.06 -21.08 9.64
CA GLY A 463 -23.76 -20.65 9.17
C GLY A 463 -23.75 -20.54 7.64
N ALA A 464 -22.70 -19.97 7.06
CA ALA A 464 -22.58 -19.91 5.61
C ALA A 464 -22.46 -21.33 5.01
N SER A 465 -23.26 -21.63 3.99
CA SER A 465 -23.10 -22.82 3.13
C SER A 465 -23.77 -22.66 1.76
N VAL A 466 -22.96 -22.81 0.70
CA VAL A 466 -23.42 -23.20 -0.66
C VAL A 466 -23.10 -24.67 -0.98
N SER A 467 -22.19 -25.31 -0.24
CA SER A 467 -21.66 -26.65 -0.56
C SER A 467 -22.47 -27.83 0.00
N VAL A 468 -23.33 -27.61 1.01
CA VAL A 468 -24.34 -28.60 1.41
C VAL A 468 -25.55 -28.45 0.48
N PRO A 469 -25.89 -29.46 -0.36
CA PRO A 469 -26.88 -29.28 -1.41
C PRO A 469 -28.26 -28.89 -0.86
N PHE A 470 -28.89 -27.88 -1.46
CA PHE A 470 -30.09 -27.26 -0.93
C PHE A 470 -31.25 -28.25 -0.69
N GLY A 471 -31.87 -28.17 0.49
CA GLY A 471 -32.95 -29.08 0.90
C GLY A 471 -32.50 -30.52 1.17
N THR A 472 -31.19 -30.78 1.29
CA THR A 472 -30.64 -32.08 1.71
C THR A 472 -30.04 -32.02 3.12
N THR A 473 -29.63 -33.18 3.63
CA THR A 473 -28.91 -33.28 4.90
C THR A 473 -27.84 -34.36 4.78
N VAL A 474 -26.61 -33.99 5.14
CA VAL A 474 -25.47 -34.90 5.28
C VAL A 474 -25.31 -35.21 6.76
N THR A 475 -25.24 -36.48 7.14
CA THR A 475 -25.11 -36.89 8.56
C THR A 475 -24.07 -37.98 8.67
N GLY A 476 -23.15 -37.83 9.61
CA GLY A 476 -22.04 -38.76 9.82
C GLY A 476 -21.45 -38.64 11.22
N PRO A 477 -20.60 -39.60 11.63
CA PRO A 477 -19.79 -39.46 12.83
C PRO A 477 -18.86 -38.25 12.69
N SER A 478 -18.52 -37.60 13.79
CA SER A 478 -17.67 -36.39 13.78
C SER A 478 -16.38 -36.57 14.57
N ILE A 479 -15.36 -35.81 14.17
CA ILE A 479 -14.04 -35.77 14.80
C ILE A 479 -13.49 -34.34 14.74
N ALA A 480 -12.82 -33.88 15.80
CA ALA A 480 -12.11 -32.61 15.78
C ALA A 480 -10.75 -32.79 15.09
N ALA A 481 -10.35 -31.85 14.25
CA ALA A 481 -9.15 -32.00 13.42
C ALA A 481 -7.85 -32.15 14.24
N ALA A 482 -7.80 -31.56 15.45
CA ALA A 482 -6.70 -31.75 16.41
C ALA A 482 -6.56 -33.22 16.86
N ASP A 483 -7.67 -33.91 17.15
CA ASP A 483 -7.66 -35.33 17.54
C ASP A 483 -7.38 -36.24 16.32
N ALA A 484 -7.76 -35.76 15.13
CA ALA A 484 -7.48 -36.37 13.83
C ALA A 484 -6.02 -36.20 13.35
N ALA A 485 -5.15 -35.50 14.09
CA ALA A 485 -3.78 -35.18 13.66
C ALA A 485 -2.92 -36.40 13.26
N ALA A 486 -2.11 -36.24 12.22
CA ALA A 486 -1.07 -37.20 11.83
C ALA A 486 0.16 -37.13 12.74
N ASP A 487 0.98 -38.20 12.75
CA ASP A 487 2.19 -38.29 13.58
C ASP A 487 3.19 -37.17 13.25
N GLY A 488 3.37 -36.23 14.19
CA GLY A 488 4.28 -35.09 14.05
C GLY A 488 3.67 -33.87 13.32
N ALA A 489 2.37 -33.88 13.01
CA ALA A 489 1.69 -32.71 12.47
C ALA A 489 1.68 -31.53 13.47
N VAL A 490 1.86 -30.32 12.93
CA VAL A 490 1.70 -29.05 13.63
C VAL A 490 0.39 -28.41 13.16
N ASP A 491 -0.33 -27.75 14.07
CA ASP A 491 -1.57 -27.02 13.81
C ASP A 491 -2.66 -27.77 13.02
N ALA A 492 -2.76 -29.08 13.25
CA ALA A 492 -3.77 -29.94 12.60
C ALA A 492 -5.22 -29.45 12.79
N GLN A 493 -5.51 -28.66 13.84
CA GLN A 493 -6.84 -28.05 14.03
C GLN A 493 -7.29 -27.16 12.86
N VAL A 494 -6.36 -26.52 12.13
CA VAL A 494 -6.70 -25.69 10.96
C VAL A 494 -6.74 -26.48 9.64
N CYS A 495 -6.59 -27.82 9.66
CA CYS A 495 -6.74 -28.69 8.48
C CYS A 495 -5.83 -28.33 7.30
N LEU A 496 -4.54 -28.12 7.59
CA LEU A 496 -3.48 -27.86 6.60
C LEU A 496 -3.10 -29.14 5.80
N PRO A 497 -2.54 -29.00 4.59
CA PRO A 497 -2.10 -30.14 3.78
C PRO A 497 -1.23 -31.14 4.54
N GLY A 498 -1.64 -32.41 4.52
CA GLY A 498 -0.90 -33.51 5.17
C GLY A 498 -1.00 -33.58 6.69
N THR A 499 -1.69 -32.67 7.38
CA THR A 499 -1.76 -32.69 8.86
C THR A 499 -2.77 -33.67 9.45
N LEU A 500 -3.69 -34.22 8.64
CA LEU A 500 -4.75 -35.13 9.08
C LEU A 500 -4.40 -36.60 8.79
N ASP A 501 -4.67 -37.50 9.73
CA ASP A 501 -4.53 -38.95 9.55
C ASP A 501 -5.75 -39.53 8.80
N PRO A 502 -5.59 -40.06 7.57
CA PRO A 502 -6.71 -40.63 6.81
C PRO A 502 -7.34 -41.85 7.50
N ALA A 503 -6.62 -42.56 8.37
CA ALA A 503 -7.17 -43.69 9.12
C ALA A 503 -8.14 -43.25 10.23
N LYS A 504 -8.09 -41.98 10.65
CA LYS A 504 -9.03 -41.36 11.58
C LYS A 504 -10.15 -40.61 10.86
N VAL A 505 -9.81 -39.87 9.79
CA VAL A 505 -10.77 -38.99 9.09
C VAL A 505 -11.74 -39.75 8.18
N ALA A 506 -11.35 -40.91 7.63
CA ALA A 506 -12.19 -41.64 6.68
C ALA A 506 -13.63 -41.87 7.18
N GLY A 507 -14.60 -41.32 6.44
CA GLY A 507 -16.03 -41.43 6.76
C GLY A 507 -16.58 -40.42 7.80
N HIS A 508 -15.78 -39.47 8.28
CA HIS A 508 -16.19 -38.49 9.29
C HIS A 508 -16.54 -37.10 8.73
N ILE A 509 -17.33 -36.36 9.50
CA ILE A 509 -17.45 -34.90 9.41
C ILE A 509 -16.37 -34.29 10.30
N VAL A 510 -15.43 -33.53 9.73
CA VAL A 510 -14.30 -32.97 10.48
C VAL A 510 -14.64 -31.56 10.97
N VAL A 511 -14.37 -31.26 12.25
CA VAL A 511 -14.40 -29.88 12.75
C VAL A 511 -13.01 -29.26 12.57
N CYS A 512 -12.94 -28.24 11.70
CA CYS A 512 -11.72 -27.48 11.38
C CYS A 512 -11.86 -26.04 11.90
N ASP A 513 -10.79 -25.50 12.45
CA ASP A 513 -10.67 -24.08 12.78
C ASP A 513 -10.35 -23.23 11.54
N ARG A 514 -10.89 -22.01 11.48
CA ARG A 514 -10.37 -20.96 10.61
C ARG A 514 -8.93 -20.63 11.02
N GLY A 515 -8.11 -20.34 10.03
CA GLY A 515 -6.71 -19.99 10.19
C GLY A 515 -6.16 -19.48 8.86
N ASN A 516 -4.84 -19.39 8.77
CA ASN A 516 -4.11 -18.61 7.76
C ASN A 516 -4.07 -19.24 6.35
N ASN A 517 -4.81 -20.32 6.12
CA ASN A 517 -4.90 -21.05 4.84
C ASN A 517 -6.33 -21.04 4.29
N ALA A 518 -6.46 -21.15 2.96
CA ALA A 518 -7.72 -20.98 2.24
C ALA A 518 -8.83 -21.91 2.76
N ARG A 519 -10.03 -21.35 2.95
CA ARG A 519 -11.19 -22.09 3.49
C ARG A 519 -11.64 -23.25 2.59
N ALA A 520 -11.49 -23.08 1.27
CA ALA A 520 -11.70 -24.15 0.29
C ALA A 520 -10.64 -25.27 0.43
N GLU A 521 -9.35 -24.94 0.56
CA GLU A 521 -8.25 -25.92 0.72
C GLU A 521 -8.50 -26.85 1.91
N LYS A 522 -8.90 -26.31 3.08
CA LYS A 522 -9.26 -27.11 4.28
C LYS A 522 -10.23 -28.25 3.95
N SER A 523 -11.24 -27.97 3.13
CA SER A 523 -12.24 -28.96 2.72
C SER A 523 -11.70 -29.99 1.72
N GLN A 524 -10.73 -29.63 0.89
CA GLN A 524 -10.02 -30.53 -0.01
C GLN A 524 -9.05 -31.43 0.77
N VAL A 525 -8.36 -30.92 1.80
CA VAL A 525 -7.56 -31.72 2.74
C VAL A 525 -8.44 -32.74 3.49
N VAL A 526 -9.62 -32.33 3.96
CA VAL A 526 -10.60 -33.25 4.58
C VAL A 526 -11.04 -34.34 3.60
N LYS A 527 -11.29 -33.99 2.33
CA LYS A 527 -11.68 -34.93 1.25
C LYS A 527 -10.60 -35.96 0.95
N ASP A 528 -9.34 -35.53 0.84
CA ASP A 528 -8.21 -36.40 0.52
C ASP A 528 -7.82 -37.31 1.69
N ALA A 529 -8.09 -36.88 2.93
CA ALA A 529 -8.08 -37.73 4.11
C ALA A 529 -9.33 -38.65 4.24
N GLY A 530 -10.26 -38.60 3.27
CA GLY A 530 -11.43 -39.49 3.18
C GLY A 530 -12.67 -39.05 3.96
N GLY A 531 -12.71 -37.80 4.42
CA GLY A 531 -13.86 -37.21 5.12
C GLY A 531 -15.06 -37.00 4.19
N ILE A 532 -16.25 -36.86 4.79
CA ILE A 532 -17.54 -36.76 4.09
C ILE A 532 -18.25 -35.41 4.30
N GLY A 533 -17.65 -34.51 5.07
CA GLY A 533 -18.14 -33.15 5.32
C GLY A 533 -17.23 -32.41 6.29
N MET A 534 -17.47 -31.11 6.47
CA MET A 534 -16.70 -30.26 7.37
C MET A 534 -17.60 -29.31 8.15
N VAL A 535 -17.25 -29.03 9.41
CA VAL A 535 -17.72 -27.85 10.13
C VAL A 535 -16.50 -26.92 10.24
N LEU A 536 -16.56 -25.79 9.54
CA LEU A 536 -15.55 -24.73 9.70
C LEU A 536 -16.03 -23.80 10.82
N VAL A 537 -15.14 -23.40 11.74
CA VAL A 537 -15.50 -22.44 12.79
C VAL A 537 -14.47 -21.34 12.94
N ASN A 538 -14.93 -20.10 13.03
CA ASN A 538 -14.10 -18.95 13.41
C ASN A 538 -13.50 -19.14 14.83
N VAL A 539 -12.38 -18.47 15.11
CA VAL A 539 -11.67 -18.57 16.40
C VAL A 539 -11.80 -17.24 17.17
N PRO A 540 -12.18 -17.24 18.46
CA PRO A 540 -12.32 -16.00 19.23
C PRO A 540 -11.02 -15.19 19.27
N GLY A 541 -11.12 -13.89 19.02
CA GLY A 541 -9.97 -12.97 18.88
C GLY A 541 -9.43 -12.85 17.47
N GLY A 542 -9.83 -13.73 16.54
CA GLY A 542 -9.59 -13.56 15.11
C GLY A 542 -10.82 -13.04 14.35
N ALA A 543 -10.75 -13.13 13.03
CA ALA A 543 -11.87 -12.84 12.12
C ALA A 543 -13.15 -13.64 12.47
N ASP A 544 -14.29 -12.95 12.59
CA ASP A 544 -15.60 -13.59 12.82
C ASP A 544 -16.65 -13.37 11.70
N SER A 545 -16.22 -12.93 10.51
CA SER A 545 -17.08 -12.90 9.33
C SER A 545 -17.50 -14.31 8.92
N LEU A 546 -18.72 -14.46 8.39
CA LEU A 546 -19.13 -15.69 7.71
C LEU A 546 -18.98 -15.53 6.20
N ASP A 547 -18.24 -16.46 5.63
CA ASP A 547 -17.80 -16.47 4.23
C ASP A 547 -18.30 -17.78 3.58
N ASN A 548 -18.85 -17.72 2.36
CA ASN A 548 -19.22 -18.89 1.56
C ASN A 548 -18.14 -19.16 0.52
N ASP A 549 -17.71 -20.42 0.44
CA ASP A 549 -16.80 -20.93 -0.57
C ASP A 549 -17.40 -22.20 -1.20
N PHE A 550 -16.99 -22.52 -2.43
CA PHE A 550 -17.23 -23.84 -3.01
C PHE A 550 -16.27 -24.85 -2.36
N HIS A 551 -16.76 -25.50 -1.31
CA HIS A 551 -16.01 -26.53 -0.58
C HIS A 551 -16.07 -27.90 -1.27
N ALA A 552 -14.94 -28.58 -1.27
CA ALA A 552 -14.72 -29.87 -1.91
C ALA A 552 -15.44 -31.05 -1.20
N VAL A 553 -15.93 -30.82 0.02
CA VAL A 553 -16.92 -31.64 0.75
C VAL A 553 -18.03 -30.73 1.32
N PRO A 554 -19.25 -31.26 1.56
CA PRO A 554 -20.34 -30.49 2.17
C PRO A 554 -19.91 -29.84 3.50
N THR A 555 -20.00 -28.52 3.57
CA THR A 555 -19.41 -27.70 4.64
C THR A 555 -20.37 -26.63 5.12
N VAL A 556 -20.44 -26.42 6.43
CA VAL A 556 -21.09 -25.23 7.04
C VAL A 556 -20.06 -24.46 7.88
N HIS A 557 -20.04 -23.14 7.71
CA HIS A 557 -19.10 -22.22 8.36
C HIS A 557 -19.79 -21.41 9.46
N LEU A 558 -19.38 -21.61 10.72
CA LEU A 558 -19.97 -21.05 11.93
C LEU A 558 -19.12 -19.95 12.59
N ALA A 559 -19.80 -19.04 13.30
CA ALA A 559 -19.18 -17.95 14.06
C ALA A 559 -18.46 -18.45 15.33
N SER A 560 -17.51 -17.65 15.83
CA SER A 560 -16.55 -18.01 16.89
C SER A 560 -17.24 -18.33 18.22
N VAL A 561 -18.35 -17.65 18.48
CA VAL A 561 -19.27 -17.87 19.61
C VAL A 561 -19.88 -19.27 19.66
N HIS A 562 -19.72 -20.09 18.62
CA HIS A 562 -20.17 -21.48 18.57
C HIS A 562 -19.03 -22.50 18.73
N ARG A 563 -17.76 -22.07 18.61
CA ARG A 563 -16.59 -22.96 18.61
C ARG A 563 -16.48 -23.84 19.85
N GLU A 564 -16.65 -23.24 21.04
CA GLU A 564 -16.61 -23.98 22.31
C GLU A 564 -17.67 -25.08 22.36
N ALA A 565 -18.91 -24.78 21.96
CA ALA A 565 -20.03 -25.72 21.99
C ALA A 565 -19.84 -26.89 21.00
N VAL A 566 -19.34 -26.60 19.78
CA VAL A 566 -19.08 -27.63 18.76
C VAL A 566 -17.92 -28.54 19.18
N LEU A 567 -16.78 -27.98 19.61
CA LEU A 567 -15.64 -28.78 20.05
C LEU A 567 -15.96 -29.58 21.31
N ALA A 568 -16.61 -28.98 22.30
CA ALA A 568 -17.01 -29.68 23.52
C ALA A 568 -18.02 -30.82 23.25
N TYR A 569 -18.88 -30.70 22.23
CA TYR A 569 -19.72 -31.81 21.79
C TYR A 569 -18.87 -32.95 21.22
N VAL A 570 -18.08 -32.68 20.17
CA VAL A 570 -17.33 -33.72 19.45
C VAL A 570 -16.31 -34.43 20.36
N GLN A 571 -15.66 -33.69 21.26
CA GLN A 571 -14.68 -34.24 22.21
C GLN A 571 -15.33 -34.91 23.45
N SER A 572 -16.65 -34.87 23.61
CA SER A 572 -17.35 -35.56 24.72
C SER A 572 -17.51 -37.07 24.53
N GLY A 573 -17.16 -37.61 23.35
CA GLY A 573 -17.37 -39.01 23.01
C GLY A 573 -16.53 -39.48 21.82
N THR A 574 -17.06 -40.46 21.09
CA THR A 574 -16.43 -41.04 19.89
C THR A 574 -17.54 -41.31 18.88
N ASP A 575 -17.26 -41.07 17.60
CA ASP A 575 -18.19 -41.24 16.48
C ASP A 575 -19.53 -40.49 16.64
N LEU A 576 -19.53 -39.37 17.38
CA LEU A 576 -20.75 -38.62 17.70
C LEU A 576 -21.35 -37.97 16.43
N PRO A 577 -22.66 -38.09 16.19
CA PRO A 577 -23.25 -37.68 14.92
C PRO A 577 -23.46 -36.16 14.81
N ILE A 578 -22.92 -35.55 13.77
CA ILE A 578 -23.30 -34.20 13.32
C ILE A 578 -24.15 -34.32 12.05
N ALA A 579 -25.15 -33.45 11.92
CA ALA A 579 -25.89 -33.23 10.68
C ALA A 579 -25.59 -31.83 10.12
N LEU A 580 -25.23 -31.78 8.84
CA LEU A 580 -25.11 -30.57 8.03
C LEU A 580 -26.35 -30.47 7.14
N VAL A 581 -27.16 -29.43 7.33
CA VAL A 581 -28.42 -29.23 6.61
C VAL A 581 -28.25 -28.12 5.57
N GLY A 582 -28.66 -28.35 4.32
CA GLY A 582 -28.59 -27.39 3.21
C GLY A 582 -29.69 -26.32 3.24
N GLU A 583 -30.00 -25.79 4.42
CA GLU A 583 -30.88 -24.64 4.67
C GLU A 583 -30.70 -24.15 6.13
N ASN A 584 -31.03 -22.88 6.40
CA ASN A 584 -31.16 -22.35 7.77
C ASN A 584 -32.47 -22.81 8.40
N THR A 585 -32.40 -23.75 9.34
CA THR A 585 -33.56 -24.29 10.07
C THR A 585 -33.80 -23.58 11.42
N THR A 586 -32.97 -22.59 11.78
CA THR A 586 -32.98 -21.99 13.13
C THR A 586 -33.99 -20.85 13.26
N GLY A 587 -34.27 -20.15 12.16
CA GLY A 587 -35.05 -18.91 12.16
C GLY A 587 -34.30 -17.67 12.70
N VAL A 588 -33.02 -17.81 13.03
CA VAL A 588 -32.11 -16.69 13.33
C VAL A 588 -31.58 -16.15 11.99
N THR A 589 -31.49 -14.82 11.84
CA THR A 589 -30.86 -14.18 10.67
C THR A 589 -29.44 -13.78 11.02
N THR A 590 -28.45 -14.18 10.21
CA THR A 590 -27.05 -13.75 10.38
C THR A 590 -26.93 -12.21 10.30
N PRO A 591 -26.30 -11.53 11.28
CA PRO A 591 -26.06 -10.09 11.21
C PRO A 591 -25.22 -9.71 9.98
N THR A 592 -25.68 -8.71 9.23
CA THR A 592 -25.05 -8.21 8.00
C THR A 592 -25.41 -6.71 7.82
N PRO A 593 -24.54 -5.88 7.22
CA PRO A 593 -23.21 -6.21 6.73
C PRO A 593 -22.16 -6.17 7.85
N GLN A 594 -21.27 -7.16 7.92
CA GLN A 594 -20.08 -7.16 8.79
C GLN A 594 -18.84 -6.89 7.94
N ILE A 595 -17.79 -6.27 8.48
CA ILE A 595 -16.49 -6.20 7.77
C ILE A 595 -15.88 -7.61 7.67
N ALA A 596 -15.32 -7.93 6.51
CA ALA A 596 -14.69 -9.22 6.27
C ALA A 596 -13.44 -9.38 7.13
N GLY A 597 -13.18 -10.62 7.58
CA GLY A 597 -11.97 -10.95 8.34
C GLY A 597 -10.68 -10.52 7.65
N PHE A 598 -10.57 -10.88 6.37
CA PHE A 598 -9.44 -10.57 5.50
C PHE A 598 -9.38 -9.10 5.07
N SER A 599 -10.45 -8.30 5.19
CA SER A 599 -10.41 -6.93 4.69
C SER A 599 -9.33 -6.15 5.43
N SER A 600 -8.32 -5.65 4.71
CA SER A 600 -7.22 -4.91 5.30
C SER A 600 -7.68 -3.64 6.04
N ARG A 601 -6.87 -3.18 6.98
CA ARG A 601 -7.20 -2.17 8.00
C ARG A 601 -6.23 -1.00 8.00
N GLY A 602 -6.75 0.16 8.42
CA GLY A 602 -5.92 1.29 8.85
C GLY A 602 -5.32 1.09 10.26
N PRO A 603 -4.65 2.11 10.82
CA PRO A 603 -4.30 3.38 10.19
C PRO A 603 -3.26 3.22 9.07
N MET A 604 -3.07 4.24 8.25
CA MET A 604 -1.95 4.31 7.30
C MET A 604 -0.75 4.95 7.98
N LEU A 605 0.44 4.35 7.89
CA LEU A 605 1.66 5.00 8.38
C LEU A 605 2.30 5.91 7.31
N ALA A 606 1.98 5.67 6.03
CA ALA A 606 2.46 6.38 4.85
C ALA A 606 2.39 7.91 4.88
N ASP A 607 1.42 8.49 5.60
CA ASP A 607 1.24 9.93 5.76
C ASP A 607 1.37 10.39 7.23
N GLY A 608 1.75 9.51 8.15
CA GLY A 608 1.66 9.75 9.59
C GLY A 608 0.26 9.57 10.19
N SER A 609 -0.68 8.94 9.48
CA SER A 609 -2.04 8.59 9.95
C SER A 609 -3.06 9.73 10.05
N ASP A 610 -2.96 10.76 9.22
CA ASP A 610 -3.91 11.88 9.19
C ASP A 610 -5.03 11.70 8.13
N VAL A 611 -4.79 10.90 7.10
CA VAL A 611 -5.77 10.46 6.11
C VAL A 611 -6.37 9.13 6.56
N LEU A 612 -7.65 9.16 6.94
CA LEU A 612 -8.36 7.98 7.42
C LEU A 612 -8.66 7.01 6.26
N LYS A 613 -8.09 5.80 6.34
CA LYS A 613 -8.39 4.67 5.44
C LYS A 613 -8.89 3.43 6.22
N PRO A 614 -9.68 2.55 5.58
CA PRO A 614 -10.29 2.67 4.25
C PRO A 614 -11.29 3.84 4.18
N ASP A 615 -11.70 4.28 2.98
CA ASP A 615 -12.62 5.42 2.85
C ASP A 615 -14.08 5.02 3.15
N VAL A 616 -14.48 3.84 2.65
CA VAL A 616 -15.81 3.23 2.79
C VAL A 616 -15.69 1.70 2.79
N SER A 617 -16.78 1.01 3.12
CA SER A 617 -16.94 -0.43 2.86
C SER A 617 -18.08 -0.70 1.87
N ALA A 618 -17.94 -1.80 1.13
CA ALA A 618 -18.92 -2.27 0.17
C ALA A 618 -18.98 -3.81 0.16
N PRO A 619 -19.97 -4.43 -0.49
CA PRO A 619 -20.10 -5.89 -0.56
C PRO A 619 -18.89 -6.58 -1.20
N GLY A 620 -18.26 -7.51 -0.47
CA GLY A 620 -17.05 -8.23 -0.92
C GLY A 620 -16.91 -9.69 -0.45
N VAL A 621 -17.82 -10.21 0.39
CA VAL A 621 -17.81 -11.60 0.88
C VAL A 621 -19.01 -12.40 0.39
N ALA A 622 -18.78 -13.61 -0.16
CA ALA A 622 -19.84 -14.57 -0.51
C ALA A 622 -20.86 -14.05 -1.53
N ILE A 623 -20.32 -13.40 -2.55
CA ILE A 623 -21.05 -12.59 -3.51
C ILE A 623 -21.33 -13.45 -4.81
N LEU A 624 -22.03 -13.00 -5.88
CA LEU A 624 -22.36 -13.85 -7.06
C LEU A 624 -22.23 -13.19 -8.46
N ALA A 625 -21.40 -13.67 -9.41
CA ALA A 625 -21.43 -13.31 -10.86
C ALA A 625 -20.56 -14.16 -11.86
N ALA A 626 -20.19 -13.55 -13.01
CA ALA A 626 -19.45 -14.10 -14.16
C ALA A 626 -17.98 -14.46 -13.85
N THR A 627 -17.39 -15.39 -14.59
CA THR A 627 -15.93 -15.68 -14.60
C THR A 627 -15.46 -15.98 -16.04
N HIS A 628 -14.24 -16.49 -16.24
CA HIS A 628 -13.66 -16.73 -17.57
C HIS A 628 -14.36 -17.89 -18.32
N ASN A 629 -14.35 -17.84 -19.65
CA ASN A 629 -14.66 -18.97 -20.51
C ASN A 629 -13.61 -19.10 -21.61
N ALA A 630 -13.14 -20.32 -21.90
CA ALA A 630 -12.25 -20.51 -23.04
C ALA A 630 -12.99 -20.25 -24.37
N PRO A 631 -12.29 -20.00 -25.49
CA PRO A 631 -12.91 -19.66 -26.78
C PRO A 631 -13.90 -20.71 -27.29
N GLY A 632 -15.20 -20.42 -27.16
CA GLY A 632 -16.29 -21.31 -27.61
C GLY A 632 -16.80 -22.31 -26.56
N GLU A 633 -16.39 -22.17 -25.30
CA GLU A 633 -17.07 -22.81 -24.17
C GLU A 633 -18.33 -22.04 -23.74
N GLU A 634 -19.13 -22.63 -22.86
CA GLU A 634 -20.34 -21.98 -22.34
C GLU A 634 -20.00 -20.96 -21.23
N PRO A 635 -20.69 -19.80 -21.15
CA PRO A 635 -20.45 -18.79 -20.12
C PRO A 635 -20.60 -19.30 -18.68
N SER A 636 -19.72 -18.83 -17.79
CA SER A 636 -19.46 -19.40 -16.47
C SER A 636 -19.68 -18.42 -15.30
N PHE A 637 -19.91 -18.96 -14.10
CA PHE A 637 -20.08 -18.23 -12.84
C PHE A 637 -19.39 -19.03 -11.71
N GLY A 638 -18.84 -18.40 -10.66
CA GLY A 638 -18.14 -19.11 -9.56
C GLY A 638 -17.82 -18.24 -8.33
N ILE A 639 -18.33 -18.59 -7.14
CA ILE A 639 -18.31 -17.73 -5.93
C ILE A 639 -16.91 -17.61 -5.29
N LEU A 640 -16.54 -16.37 -4.94
CA LEU A 640 -15.23 -15.89 -4.46
C LEU A 640 -15.44 -14.75 -3.42
N SER A 641 -14.40 -14.35 -2.65
CA SER A 641 -14.48 -13.30 -1.59
C SER A 641 -13.18 -12.51 -1.38
N GLY A 642 -13.26 -11.18 -1.26
CA GLY A 642 -12.11 -10.27 -1.36
C GLY A 642 -12.51 -8.78 -1.44
N THR A 643 -11.60 -7.87 -1.09
CA THR A 643 -11.78 -6.40 -1.27
C THR A 643 -11.82 -6.00 -2.74
N SER A 644 -11.26 -6.84 -3.60
CA SER A 644 -11.28 -6.72 -5.05
C SER A 644 -12.69 -6.70 -5.65
N MET A 645 -13.75 -7.21 -4.98
CA MET A 645 -15.14 -6.94 -5.43
C MET A 645 -15.91 -5.93 -4.58
N ALA A 646 -15.35 -5.48 -3.46
CA ALA A 646 -15.86 -4.27 -2.82
C ALA A 646 -15.61 -3.04 -3.74
N SER A 647 -14.42 -2.96 -4.34
CA SER A 647 -14.02 -1.90 -5.28
C SER A 647 -15.00 -1.71 -6.48
N PRO A 648 -15.36 -2.72 -7.29
CA PRO A 648 -16.26 -2.57 -8.43
C PRO A 648 -17.71 -2.25 -8.04
N HIS A 649 -18.15 -2.57 -6.81
CA HIS A 649 -19.42 -2.02 -6.32
C HIS A 649 -19.33 -0.49 -6.19
N VAL A 650 -18.24 0.04 -5.64
CA VAL A 650 -18.00 1.49 -5.54
C VAL A 650 -17.75 2.13 -6.91
N ALA A 651 -16.99 1.50 -7.80
CA ALA A 651 -16.81 1.95 -9.18
C ALA A 651 -18.15 2.04 -9.93
N GLY A 652 -18.98 0.99 -9.84
CA GLY A 652 -20.32 0.97 -10.40
C GLY A 652 -21.24 2.03 -9.79
N LEU A 653 -21.14 2.31 -8.48
CA LEU A 653 -21.87 3.41 -7.85
C LEU A 653 -21.36 4.78 -8.32
N GLY A 654 -20.07 4.94 -8.58
CA GLY A 654 -19.52 6.13 -9.25
C GLY A 654 -20.13 6.32 -10.64
N ALA A 655 -20.27 5.24 -11.41
CA ALA A 655 -20.90 5.28 -12.73
C ALA A 655 -22.41 5.58 -12.67
N LEU A 656 -23.13 5.10 -11.66
CA LEU A 656 -24.50 5.54 -11.39
C LEU A 656 -24.56 7.04 -11.04
N TYR A 657 -23.61 7.55 -10.25
CA TYR A 657 -23.56 8.95 -9.85
C TYR A 657 -23.33 9.87 -11.06
N LEU A 658 -22.32 9.55 -11.88
CA LEU A 658 -21.96 10.30 -13.08
C LEU A 658 -23.03 10.18 -14.19
N GLY A 659 -23.85 9.13 -14.19
CA GLY A 659 -25.02 9.04 -15.07
C GLY A 659 -26.10 10.10 -14.80
N GLU A 660 -26.32 10.44 -13.53
CA GLU A 660 -27.24 11.52 -13.10
C GLU A 660 -26.55 12.89 -13.03
N ARG A 661 -25.25 12.92 -12.72
CA ARG A 661 -24.42 14.13 -12.61
C ARG A 661 -23.14 14.04 -13.44
N PRO A 662 -23.19 14.19 -14.79
CA PRO A 662 -22.03 14.01 -15.68
C PRO A 662 -20.91 15.05 -15.55
N LYS A 663 -20.93 15.91 -14.53
CA LYS A 663 -19.91 16.93 -14.22
C LYS A 663 -19.57 17.00 -12.73
N ALA A 664 -19.92 15.96 -11.97
CA ALA A 664 -19.43 15.81 -10.60
C ALA A 664 -17.93 15.46 -10.63
N THR A 665 -17.15 16.05 -9.73
CA THR A 665 -15.72 15.69 -9.58
C THR A 665 -15.56 14.36 -8.82
N PRO A 666 -14.41 13.68 -8.92
CA PRO A 666 -14.13 12.50 -8.10
C PRO A 666 -14.34 12.72 -6.60
N ALA A 667 -13.99 13.91 -6.09
CA ALA A 667 -14.24 14.31 -4.70
C ALA A 667 -15.74 14.50 -4.36
N GLU A 668 -16.58 15.00 -5.29
CA GLU A 668 -18.04 15.01 -5.08
C GLU A 668 -18.59 13.59 -4.97
N VAL A 669 -18.18 12.68 -5.88
CA VAL A 669 -18.60 11.27 -5.89
C VAL A 669 -18.19 10.57 -4.59
N LYS A 670 -16.89 10.66 -4.22
CA LYS A 670 -16.31 10.11 -2.99
C LYS A 670 -17.02 10.66 -1.74
N SER A 671 -17.14 11.99 -1.63
CA SER A 671 -17.80 12.62 -0.48
C SER A 671 -19.27 12.24 -0.38
N ALA A 672 -20.01 12.09 -1.48
CA ALA A 672 -21.42 11.73 -1.44
C ALA A 672 -21.64 10.31 -0.89
N MET A 673 -20.74 9.37 -1.21
CA MET A 673 -20.76 8.03 -0.62
C MET A 673 -20.40 8.07 0.87
N MET A 674 -19.26 8.67 1.23
CA MET A 674 -18.78 8.73 2.61
C MET A 674 -19.82 9.38 3.55
N THR A 675 -20.38 10.54 3.20
CA THR A 675 -21.28 11.26 4.11
C THR A 675 -22.65 10.61 4.31
N THR A 676 -23.03 9.68 3.44
CA THR A 676 -24.33 8.99 3.49
C THR A 676 -24.26 7.50 3.84
N ALA A 677 -23.05 6.96 4.03
CA ALA A 677 -22.81 5.63 4.54
C ALA A 677 -23.46 5.38 5.92
N TYR A 678 -23.57 4.11 6.30
CA TYR A 678 -24.08 3.65 7.59
C TYR A 678 -23.13 2.64 8.23
N ASP A 679 -23.06 2.61 9.55
CA ASP A 679 -22.18 1.67 10.25
C ASP A 679 -22.52 0.20 9.94
N THR A 680 -21.49 -0.59 9.70
CA THR A 680 -21.56 -2.06 9.66
C THR A 680 -21.93 -2.62 11.04
N VAL A 681 -22.17 -3.93 11.14
CA VAL A 681 -22.45 -4.62 12.42
C VAL A 681 -21.37 -5.62 12.78
N LEU A 682 -21.25 -5.91 14.06
CA LEU A 682 -20.46 -7.02 14.61
C LEU A 682 -21.28 -8.32 14.61
N ALA A 683 -20.64 -9.44 14.95
CA ALA A 683 -21.27 -10.76 14.97
C ALA A 683 -22.45 -10.91 15.97
N ASP A 684 -22.57 -10.01 16.96
CA ASP A 684 -23.71 -9.94 17.89
C ASP A 684 -24.86 -9.04 17.38
N GLY A 685 -24.68 -8.36 16.24
CA GLY A 685 -25.63 -7.41 15.66
C GLY A 685 -25.56 -5.99 16.23
N SER A 686 -24.61 -5.68 17.11
CA SER A 686 -24.32 -4.30 17.50
C SER A 686 -23.57 -3.54 16.38
N PRO A 687 -23.64 -2.20 16.31
CA PRO A 687 -22.90 -1.45 15.29
C PRO A 687 -21.38 -1.54 15.52
N ASN A 688 -20.64 -1.80 14.46
CA ASN A 688 -19.20 -1.58 14.43
C ASN A 688 -18.93 -0.07 14.46
N THR A 689 -18.11 0.40 15.40
CA THR A 689 -17.75 1.82 15.51
C THR A 689 -16.28 2.10 15.18
N ASN A 690 -15.50 1.09 14.78
CA ASN A 690 -14.10 1.27 14.40
C ASN A 690 -14.02 1.75 12.94
N PRO A 691 -13.50 2.97 12.66
CA PRO A 691 -13.43 3.50 11.31
C PRO A 691 -12.27 2.90 10.50
N PHE A 692 -11.23 2.34 11.13
CA PHE A 692 -10.11 1.69 10.43
C PHE A 692 -10.49 0.35 9.77
N GLU A 693 -11.72 -0.12 9.96
CA GLU A 693 -12.26 -1.33 9.32
C GLU A 693 -13.23 -1.03 8.17
N GLN A 694 -13.97 0.08 8.27
CA GLN A 694 -15.13 0.37 7.42
C GLN A 694 -15.13 1.76 6.79
N GLY A 695 -14.14 2.59 7.13
CA GLY A 695 -14.11 4.01 6.80
C GLY A 695 -15.28 4.77 7.37
N ALA A 696 -15.99 5.50 6.52
CA ALA A 696 -17.23 6.18 6.89
C ALA A 696 -18.43 5.22 7.15
N GLY A 697 -18.31 3.94 6.77
CA GLY A 697 -19.33 2.90 6.89
C GLY A 697 -19.59 2.17 5.57
N HIS A 698 -20.65 1.35 5.54
CA HIS A 698 -21.16 0.70 4.34
C HIS A 698 -21.93 1.70 3.45
N VAL A 699 -21.71 1.66 2.15
CA VAL A 699 -22.32 2.58 1.18
C VAL A 699 -23.87 2.51 1.14
N ASP A 700 -24.54 3.68 1.12
CA ASP A 700 -26.00 3.76 0.90
C ASP A 700 -26.37 4.52 -0.40
N PRO A 701 -26.49 3.81 -1.53
CA PRO A 701 -26.81 4.44 -2.81
C PRO A 701 -28.27 4.92 -2.91
N ARG A 702 -29.11 4.67 -1.90
CA ARG A 702 -30.45 5.25 -1.81
C ARG A 702 -30.41 6.67 -1.25
N ARG A 703 -29.27 7.10 -0.70
CA ARG A 703 -29.05 8.38 -0.02
C ARG A 703 -28.07 9.30 -0.74
N TYR A 704 -26.97 8.77 -1.30
CA TYR A 704 -25.86 9.57 -1.87
C TYR A 704 -26.25 10.60 -2.95
N PHE A 705 -27.35 10.40 -3.70
CA PHE A 705 -27.88 11.39 -4.65
C PHE A 705 -28.42 12.68 -3.97
N ASN A 706 -28.69 12.64 -2.66
CA ASN A 706 -29.15 13.77 -1.86
C ASN A 706 -28.32 13.85 -0.55
N PRO A 707 -27.00 14.08 -0.62
CA PRO A 707 -26.12 13.89 0.53
C PRO A 707 -26.20 15.02 1.57
N GLY A 708 -26.84 16.15 1.23
CA GLY A 708 -27.01 17.30 2.12
C GLY A 708 -25.79 18.20 2.13
N LEU A 709 -24.62 17.67 2.49
CA LEU A 709 -23.33 18.36 2.45
C LEU A 709 -22.29 17.50 1.71
N LEU A 710 -21.36 18.16 1.03
CA LEU A 710 -20.21 17.59 0.33
C LEU A 710 -18.93 18.27 0.83
N TYR A 711 -17.90 17.48 1.13
CA TYR A 711 -16.54 17.94 1.39
C TYR A 711 -15.78 17.87 0.06
N LEU A 712 -15.69 19.00 -0.63
CA LEU A 712 -15.05 19.09 -1.94
C LEU A 712 -13.58 19.46 -1.79
N ASN A 713 -12.73 18.77 -2.55
CA ASN A 713 -11.30 19.00 -2.68
C ASN A 713 -10.86 18.63 -4.11
N GLY A 714 -9.63 18.98 -4.48
CA GLY A 714 -9.03 18.61 -5.75
C GLY A 714 -7.52 18.83 -5.77
N VAL A 715 -6.94 18.89 -6.96
CA VAL A 715 -5.49 19.00 -7.23
C VAL A 715 -4.77 20.00 -6.32
N LYS A 716 -5.35 21.19 -6.07
CA LYS A 716 -4.72 22.20 -5.19
C LYS A 716 -4.65 21.75 -3.73
N ASP A 717 -5.70 21.13 -3.20
CA ASP A 717 -5.73 20.63 -1.82
C ASP A 717 -4.80 19.42 -1.66
N TRP A 718 -4.68 18.59 -2.71
CA TRP A 718 -3.77 17.44 -2.73
C TRP A 718 -2.30 17.88 -2.82
N ALA A 719 -1.98 18.89 -3.65
CA ALA A 719 -0.65 19.49 -3.71
C ALA A 719 -0.24 20.05 -2.33
N ALA A 720 -1.12 20.84 -1.69
CA ALA A 720 -0.85 21.41 -0.36
C ALA A 720 -0.63 20.35 0.72
N PHE A 721 -1.29 19.20 0.60
CA PHE A 721 -1.08 18.03 1.46
C PHE A 721 0.29 17.38 1.22
N LEU A 722 0.75 17.27 -0.03
CA LEU A 722 2.08 16.73 -0.36
C LEU A 722 3.21 17.66 0.09
N ASP A 723 3.07 18.97 -0.13
CA ASP A 723 4.00 19.99 0.38
C ASP A 723 4.03 19.96 1.93
N GLY A 724 2.87 19.80 2.57
CA GLY A 724 2.73 19.68 4.02
C GLY A 724 3.32 18.42 4.63
N LYS A 725 3.55 17.38 3.82
CA LYS A 725 4.30 16.18 4.20
C LYS A 725 5.77 16.21 3.76
N GLY A 726 6.23 17.30 3.14
CA GLY A 726 7.60 17.44 2.61
C GLY A 726 7.90 16.53 1.42
N LEU A 727 6.87 16.00 0.76
CA LEU A 727 6.99 15.08 -0.37
C LEU A 727 7.05 15.79 -1.74
N SER A 728 6.87 17.11 -1.76
CA SER A 728 6.86 17.97 -2.94
C SER A 728 7.13 19.44 -2.52
N ASP A 729 7.34 20.32 -3.50
CA ASP A 729 7.38 21.78 -3.33
C ASP A 729 6.67 22.44 -4.53
N PHE A 730 5.34 22.52 -4.50
CA PHE A 730 4.54 23.10 -5.58
C PHE A 730 4.52 24.65 -5.53
N PRO A 731 5.09 25.36 -6.53
CA PRO A 731 5.30 26.81 -6.42
C PRO A 731 4.02 27.63 -6.22
N GLY A 732 3.92 28.33 -5.09
CA GLY A 732 2.78 29.20 -4.77
C GLY A 732 1.55 28.45 -4.20
N ILE A 733 1.72 27.17 -3.86
CA ILE A 733 0.86 26.47 -2.91
C ILE A 733 1.31 26.84 -1.48
N GLU A 734 0.41 26.73 -0.50
CA GLU A 734 0.71 26.93 0.91
C GLU A 734 0.49 25.59 1.61
N PRO A 735 1.52 24.99 2.25
CA PRO A 735 1.43 23.66 2.86
C PRO A 735 0.33 23.55 3.91
N ILE A 736 -0.36 22.40 3.98
CA ILE A 736 -1.34 22.10 5.02
C ILE A 736 -0.95 20.88 5.84
N ASP A 737 -1.30 20.88 7.12
CA ASP A 737 -1.25 19.67 7.93
C ASP A 737 -2.15 18.58 7.32
N GLY A 738 -1.76 17.30 7.45
CA GLY A 738 -2.50 16.19 6.87
C GLY A 738 -3.95 16.14 7.36
N SER A 739 -4.19 16.49 8.62
CA SER A 739 -5.50 16.47 9.25
C SER A 739 -6.41 17.60 8.77
N ASP A 740 -5.86 18.65 8.14
CA ASP A 740 -6.59 19.79 7.57
C ASP A 740 -7.16 19.51 6.16
N LEU A 741 -6.70 18.46 5.48
CA LEU A 741 -7.19 18.10 4.15
C LEU A 741 -8.71 17.89 4.14
N ASN A 742 -9.40 18.55 3.19
CA ASN A 742 -10.86 18.69 3.20
C ASN A 742 -11.62 17.44 2.72
N GLN A 743 -11.42 16.31 3.40
CA GLN A 743 -12.16 15.06 3.23
C GLN A 743 -13.39 14.97 4.15
N ALA A 744 -14.26 14.00 3.86
CA ALA A 744 -15.43 13.67 4.67
C ALA A 744 -15.11 12.86 5.95
N SER A 745 -13.83 12.76 6.31
CA SER A 745 -13.27 12.10 7.49
C SER A 745 -12.30 13.05 8.22
N ILE A 746 -11.95 12.72 9.45
CA ILE A 746 -10.88 13.38 10.21
C ILE A 746 -10.03 12.28 10.85
N SER A 747 -8.72 12.29 10.60
CA SER A 747 -7.75 11.62 11.48
C SER A 747 -6.74 12.63 11.99
N ILE A 748 -6.14 12.35 13.15
CA ILE A 748 -5.00 13.07 13.71
C ILE A 748 -4.05 11.99 14.26
N GLY A 749 -2.91 11.81 13.60
CA GLY A 749 -1.92 10.79 13.95
C GLY A 749 -1.08 11.09 15.19
N SER A 750 -1.08 12.34 15.66
CA SER A 750 -0.40 12.75 16.89
C SER A 750 -1.10 13.96 17.52
N LEU A 751 -1.78 13.76 18.66
CA LEU A 751 -2.41 14.85 19.44
C LEU A 751 -1.69 15.06 20.78
N ALA A 752 -0.71 15.94 20.79
CA ALA A 752 0.02 16.36 22.00
C ALA A 752 -0.63 17.55 22.74
N SER A 753 -1.46 18.34 22.06
CA SER A 753 -2.10 19.54 22.61
C SER A 753 -3.45 19.81 21.93
N GLU A 754 -4.15 20.89 22.30
CA GLU A 754 -5.34 21.33 21.54
C GLU A 754 -4.98 21.58 20.07
N GLN A 755 -5.57 20.82 19.15
CA GLN A 755 -5.42 20.95 17.70
C GLN A 755 -6.78 21.33 17.08
N THR A 756 -6.78 22.19 16.06
CA THR A 756 -8.01 22.64 15.40
C THR A 756 -7.91 22.45 13.91
N VAL A 757 -8.66 21.47 13.38
CA VAL A 757 -8.77 21.22 11.94
C VAL A 757 -9.89 22.06 11.34
N THR A 758 -9.73 22.40 10.07
CA THR A 758 -10.64 23.21 9.25
C THR A 758 -11.31 22.32 8.20
N ARG A 759 -12.59 22.56 7.93
CA ARG A 759 -13.33 21.89 6.87
C ARG A 759 -14.28 22.84 6.16
N SER A 760 -14.42 22.66 4.85
CA SER A 760 -15.30 23.45 3.99
C SER A 760 -16.34 22.55 3.31
N VAL A 761 -17.61 22.78 3.61
CA VAL A 761 -18.73 21.97 3.12
C VAL A 761 -19.61 22.75 2.14
N THR A 762 -19.86 22.15 0.98
CA THR A 762 -20.79 22.63 -0.04
C THR A 762 -22.14 21.97 0.13
N SER A 763 -23.19 22.76 0.39
CA SER A 763 -24.53 22.22 0.59
C SER A 763 -25.21 21.87 -0.73
N THR A 764 -25.79 20.67 -0.82
CA THR A 764 -26.67 20.27 -1.93
C THR A 764 -28.10 20.77 -1.77
N GLU A 765 -28.40 21.52 -0.69
CA GLU A 765 -29.75 22.04 -0.43
C GLU A 765 -29.80 23.41 0.28
N LYS A 766 -30.99 24.02 0.29
CA LYS A 766 -31.32 25.10 1.24
C LYS A 766 -31.72 24.47 2.57
N GLY A 767 -31.08 24.90 3.67
CA GLY A 767 -31.36 24.36 5.01
C GLY A 767 -30.51 25.01 6.11
N VAL A 768 -30.74 24.57 7.34
CA VAL A 768 -29.81 24.77 8.47
C VAL A 768 -29.32 23.39 8.87
N PHE A 769 -28.01 23.22 8.93
CA PHE A 769 -27.36 22.03 9.47
C PHE A 769 -26.84 22.36 10.87
N THR A 770 -27.06 21.47 11.84
CA THR A 770 -26.52 21.57 13.22
C THR A 770 -25.54 20.44 13.47
N ALA A 771 -24.36 20.77 13.99
CA ALA A 771 -23.31 19.80 14.31
C ALA A 771 -23.44 19.21 15.71
N GLN A 772 -23.18 17.91 15.81
CA GLN A 772 -22.82 17.20 17.04
C GLN A 772 -21.57 16.36 16.74
N ALA A 773 -20.56 16.46 17.58
CA ALA A 773 -19.37 15.61 17.53
C ALA A 773 -19.19 14.89 18.86
N SER A 774 -18.62 13.69 18.83
CA SER A 774 -18.31 12.91 20.03
C SER A 774 -17.18 11.93 19.74
N VAL A 775 -16.14 11.95 20.56
CA VAL A 775 -15.02 10.98 20.61
C VAL A 775 -14.75 10.68 22.09
N PRO A 776 -14.69 9.41 22.53
CA PRO A 776 -14.42 9.09 23.93
C PRO A 776 -13.09 9.66 24.43
N GLY A 777 -13.11 10.24 25.63
CA GLY A 777 -11.92 10.80 26.27
C GLY A 777 -11.40 12.14 25.70
N LEU A 778 -12.06 12.72 24.69
CA LEU A 778 -11.66 14.02 24.12
C LEU A 778 -12.71 15.12 24.35
N ASN A 779 -12.22 16.33 24.56
CA ASN A 779 -12.98 17.56 24.40
C ASN A 779 -13.08 17.89 22.90
N VAL A 780 -14.26 17.67 22.28
CA VAL A 780 -14.47 17.95 20.84
C VAL A 780 -15.46 19.11 20.66
N LYS A 781 -15.07 20.13 19.88
CA LYS A 781 -15.78 21.41 19.76
C LYS A 781 -15.87 21.86 18.30
N VAL A 782 -17.10 22.00 17.78
CA VAL A 782 -17.36 22.43 16.40
C VAL A 782 -17.73 23.91 16.36
N SER A 783 -17.10 24.68 15.47
CA SER A 783 -17.29 26.14 15.36
C SER A 783 -17.44 26.62 13.91
N PRO A 784 -18.57 27.24 13.51
CA PRO A 784 -19.81 27.39 14.25
C PRO A 784 -20.60 26.07 14.30
N GLN A 785 -21.32 25.82 15.40
CA GLN A 785 -22.16 24.61 15.53
C GLN A 785 -23.38 24.60 14.58
N GLN A 786 -23.68 25.69 13.87
CA GLN A 786 -24.78 25.77 12.90
C GLN A 786 -24.35 26.42 11.59
N LEU A 787 -24.70 25.78 10.48
CA LEU A 787 -24.46 26.25 9.12
C LEU A 787 -25.79 26.44 8.37
N THR A 788 -26.19 27.69 8.18
CA THR A 788 -27.36 28.08 7.36
C THR A 788 -26.95 28.27 5.90
N PHE A 789 -27.57 27.55 4.98
CA PHE A 789 -27.36 27.68 3.54
C PHE A 789 -28.65 28.17 2.86
N ASP A 790 -28.53 29.19 2.02
CA ASP A 790 -29.66 29.85 1.37
C ASP A 790 -30.10 29.19 0.05
N LYS A 791 -29.20 28.41 -0.55
CA LYS A 791 -29.38 27.66 -1.79
C LYS A 791 -28.41 26.47 -1.81
N ALA A 792 -28.67 25.50 -2.70
CA ALA A 792 -27.66 24.53 -3.09
C ALA A 792 -26.47 25.20 -3.80
N GLY A 793 -25.30 24.55 -3.78
CA GLY A 793 -24.07 25.10 -4.35
C GLY A 793 -23.55 26.33 -3.58
N GLN A 794 -23.80 26.38 -2.26
CA GLN A 794 -23.19 27.35 -1.36
C GLN A 794 -22.24 26.61 -0.42
N THR A 795 -20.98 27.04 -0.40
CA THR A 795 -19.94 26.50 0.48
C THR A 795 -19.85 27.31 1.77
N LYS A 796 -19.52 26.64 2.88
CA LYS A 796 -19.18 27.27 4.16
C LYS A 796 -18.10 26.49 4.90
N THR A 797 -17.21 27.23 5.55
CA THR A 797 -16.14 26.70 6.40
C THR A 797 -16.59 26.60 7.86
N PHE A 798 -16.09 25.60 8.55
CA PHE A 798 -16.14 25.42 10.00
C PHE A 798 -14.83 24.83 10.50
N THR A 799 -14.59 24.85 11.80
CA THR A 799 -13.48 24.15 12.43
C THR A 799 -13.97 23.11 13.44
N VAL A 800 -13.14 22.09 13.68
CA VAL A 800 -13.30 21.14 14.78
C VAL A 800 -12.03 21.18 15.62
N THR A 801 -12.18 21.59 16.87
CA THR A 801 -11.11 21.58 17.87
C THR A 801 -11.16 20.28 18.67
N PHE A 802 -10.00 19.65 18.83
CA PHE A 802 -9.76 18.43 19.60
C PHE A 802 -8.74 18.74 20.71
N ASP A 803 -9.10 18.40 21.94
CA ASP A 803 -8.22 18.45 23.10
C ASP A 803 -8.39 17.15 23.90
N ASN A 804 -7.30 16.61 24.47
CA ASN A 804 -7.38 15.40 25.27
C ASN A 804 -7.91 15.72 26.68
N ALA A 805 -8.99 15.06 27.10
CA ALA A 805 -9.50 15.13 28.46
C ALA A 805 -8.93 13.99 29.32
N ASP A 806 -9.26 12.75 28.96
CA ASP A 806 -8.85 11.52 29.66
C ASP A 806 -8.71 10.30 28.72
N ALA A 807 -8.57 10.52 27.41
CA ALA A 807 -8.19 9.46 26.48
C ALA A 807 -6.76 8.97 26.78
N PRO A 808 -6.51 7.65 26.79
CA PRO A 808 -5.17 7.11 26.95
C PRO A 808 -4.23 7.61 25.84
N VAL A 809 -3.00 7.93 26.21
CA VAL A 809 -1.92 8.18 25.25
C VAL A 809 -1.46 6.87 24.61
N GLU A 810 -0.86 6.96 23.43
CA GLU A 810 -0.41 5.83 22.61
C GLU A 810 -1.54 4.84 22.23
N GLN A 811 -2.80 5.30 22.20
CA GLN A 811 -3.97 4.51 21.82
C GLN A 811 -4.93 5.33 20.94
N TRP A 812 -5.46 4.70 19.89
CA TRP A 812 -6.48 5.32 19.05
C TRP A 812 -7.81 5.46 19.79
N THR A 813 -8.34 6.69 19.86
CA THR A 813 -9.74 6.95 20.22
C THR A 813 -10.53 7.40 19.00
N THR A 814 -11.75 6.88 18.87
CA THR A 814 -12.54 6.96 17.63
C THR A 814 -13.97 7.41 17.90
N GLY A 815 -14.56 8.13 16.95
CA GLY A 815 -15.91 8.66 17.08
C GLY A 815 -16.44 9.24 15.77
N SER A 816 -17.30 10.25 15.85
CA SER A 816 -17.83 10.90 14.64
C SER A 816 -18.28 12.34 14.85
N LEU A 817 -18.27 13.09 13.75
CA LEU A 817 -18.99 14.34 13.53
C LEU A 817 -20.26 14.05 12.74
N VAL A 818 -21.38 14.61 13.16
CA VAL A 818 -22.68 14.47 12.51
C VAL A 818 -23.33 15.83 12.33
N TRP A 819 -23.60 16.22 11.09
CA TRP A 819 -24.46 17.38 10.76
C TRP A 819 -25.88 16.91 10.46
N THR A 820 -26.87 17.51 11.11
CA THR A 820 -28.30 17.20 10.90
C THR A 820 -29.07 18.40 10.35
N SER A 821 -29.78 18.20 9.23
CA SER A 821 -30.78 19.13 8.66
C SER A 821 -32.20 18.62 8.92
N THR A 822 -33.22 19.29 8.38
CA THR A 822 -34.62 18.82 8.42
C THR A 822 -34.91 17.63 7.49
N LYS A 823 -33.92 17.18 6.71
CA LYS A 823 -34.04 16.07 5.75
C LYS A 823 -32.88 15.08 5.80
N ASN A 824 -31.66 15.57 6.08
CA ASN A 824 -30.42 14.83 5.89
C ASN A 824 -29.59 14.75 7.16
N THR A 825 -28.86 13.65 7.29
CA THR A 825 -27.85 13.41 8.32
C THR A 825 -26.54 13.08 7.61
N VAL A 826 -25.53 13.93 7.81
CA VAL A 826 -24.22 13.87 7.16
C VAL A 826 -23.22 13.41 8.21
N ARG A 827 -22.60 12.25 8.03
CA ARG A 827 -21.63 11.69 8.99
C ARG A 827 -20.21 11.84 8.48
N SER A 828 -19.28 12.04 9.39
CA SER A 828 -17.84 11.97 9.18
C SER A 828 -17.21 11.15 10.32
N PRO A 829 -16.49 10.05 10.04
CA PRO A 829 -15.75 9.34 11.08
C PRO A 829 -14.61 10.22 11.61
N ILE A 830 -14.23 9.99 12.86
CA ILE A 830 -13.09 10.63 13.51
C ILE A 830 -12.21 9.55 14.12
N ALA A 831 -10.90 9.63 13.90
CA ALA A 831 -9.88 8.94 14.67
C ALA A 831 -8.85 9.95 15.22
N VAL A 832 -8.33 9.73 16.42
CA VAL A 832 -7.29 10.58 17.02
C VAL A 832 -6.37 9.69 17.85
N PHE A 833 -5.07 9.95 17.77
CA PHE A 833 -4.03 9.28 18.57
C PHE A 833 -3.37 10.28 19.52
N PRO A 834 -3.81 10.38 20.79
CA PRO A 834 -3.16 11.25 21.77
C PRO A 834 -1.77 10.72 22.10
N VAL A 835 -0.77 11.60 22.17
CA VAL A 835 0.62 11.20 22.43
C VAL A 835 1.12 11.67 23.79
N THR A 836 2.10 10.96 24.37
CA THR A 836 2.75 11.37 25.63
C THR A 836 3.38 12.78 25.54
N ALA A 837 4.01 13.11 24.40
CA ALA A 837 4.50 14.46 24.10
C ALA A 837 4.69 14.67 22.59
N ASP A 838 4.59 15.92 22.16
CA ASP A 838 5.29 16.45 20.99
C ASP A 838 6.68 16.94 21.46
N ALA A 839 7.73 16.51 20.76
CA ALA A 839 9.11 16.76 21.14
C ALA A 839 10.00 16.79 19.88
N PRO A 840 11.07 17.60 19.85
CA PRO A 840 12.01 17.59 18.74
C PRO A 840 12.64 16.21 18.59
N ALA A 841 12.76 15.74 17.34
CA ALA A 841 13.43 14.48 17.05
C ALA A 841 14.89 14.49 17.54
N GLU A 842 15.58 15.62 17.41
CA GLU A 842 16.99 15.77 17.79
C GLU A 842 17.30 17.12 18.44
N VAL A 843 18.37 17.13 19.24
CA VAL A 843 19.05 18.32 19.77
C VAL A 843 20.56 18.12 19.75
N SER A 844 21.34 19.20 19.82
CA SER A 844 22.80 19.17 19.88
C SER A 844 23.37 19.97 21.06
N GLY A 845 24.67 19.78 21.31
CA GLY A 845 25.43 20.48 22.35
C GLY A 845 26.93 20.24 22.23
N THR A 846 27.75 20.98 22.97
CA THR A 846 29.21 20.88 22.88
C THR A 846 29.92 20.93 24.25
N GLY A 847 31.16 20.42 24.29
CA GLY A 847 32.03 20.44 25.47
C GLY A 847 32.06 19.12 26.26
N VAL A 848 33.19 18.84 26.93
CA VAL A 848 33.35 17.65 27.80
C VAL A 848 32.42 17.64 29.02
N ASP A 849 32.04 18.83 29.46
CA ASP A 849 31.01 19.12 30.46
C ASP A 849 30.08 20.18 29.83
N GLY A 850 28.76 19.99 29.86
CA GLY A 850 27.83 20.88 29.18
C GLY A 850 26.35 20.58 29.44
N SER A 851 25.48 21.38 28.83
CA SER A 851 24.03 21.11 28.78
C SER A 851 23.34 21.85 27.65
N THR A 852 22.33 21.23 27.06
CA THR A 852 21.40 21.85 26.10
C THR A 852 19.98 21.92 26.68
N THR A 853 19.14 22.77 26.11
CA THR A 853 17.73 22.92 26.53
C THR A 853 16.85 22.19 25.53
N VAL A 854 16.00 21.27 25.99
CA VAL A 854 15.00 20.62 25.15
C VAL A 854 13.62 21.18 25.51
N GLU A 855 12.94 21.79 24.54
CA GLU A 855 11.53 22.19 24.67
C GLU A 855 10.61 21.05 24.19
N ILE A 856 9.51 20.82 24.89
CA ILE A 856 8.48 19.84 24.51
C ILE A 856 7.06 20.41 24.74
N THR A 857 6.08 19.84 24.06
CA THR A 857 4.64 20.05 24.32
C THR A 857 4.06 18.74 24.90
N PRO A 858 3.87 18.62 26.23
CA PRO A 858 3.40 17.37 26.83
C PRO A 858 1.91 17.12 26.56
N GLY A 859 1.52 15.87 26.29
CA GLY A 859 0.12 15.44 26.13
C GLY A 859 -0.55 14.95 27.41
N LEU A 860 0.11 15.09 28.56
CA LEU A 860 -0.39 14.68 29.87
C LEU A 860 0.01 15.65 30.99
N ASP A 861 -0.74 15.62 32.09
CA ASP A 861 -0.44 16.31 33.34
C ASP A 861 0.30 15.37 34.31
N GLY A 862 1.29 15.86 35.04
CA GLY A 862 1.93 15.12 36.14
C GLY A 862 3.46 15.23 36.16
N ASP A 863 4.10 14.16 36.63
CA ASP A 863 5.56 14.02 36.65
C ASP A 863 5.97 13.02 35.54
N LEU A 864 6.50 13.52 34.41
CA LEU A 864 6.92 12.73 33.26
C LEU A 864 8.35 12.19 33.43
N PRO A 865 8.59 10.87 33.51
CA PRO A 865 9.95 10.33 33.58
C PRO A 865 10.70 10.61 32.27
N LEU A 866 11.97 11.01 32.39
CA LEU A 866 12.87 11.16 31.24
C LEU A 866 13.87 10.00 31.28
N ASN A 867 13.62 8.97 30.48
CA ASN A 867 14.39 7.74 30.45
C ASN A 867 15.61 7.92 29.52
N LEU A 868 16.82 7.87 30.08
CA LEU A 868 18.07 8.20 29.37
C LEU A 868 18.84 6.95 28.95
N SER A 869 19.34 6.94 27.71
CA SER A 869 20.30 5.96 27.18
C SER A 869 21.49 6.67 26.52
N GLY A 870 22.64 6.01 26.42
CA GLY A 870 23.92 6.69 26.18
C GLY A 870 24.47 7.40 27.43
N LEU A 871 25.46 8.29 27.31
CA LEU A 871 26.09 8.79 26.07
C LEU A 871 27.07 7.78 25.48
N THR A 872 26.77 7.26 24.28
CA THR A 872 27.67 6.37 23.55
C THR A 872 28.66 7.21 22.74
N PRO A 873 29.99 7.03 22.85
CA PRO A 873 30.94 7.67 21.95
C PRO A 873 30.73 7.18 20.52
N PHE A 874 30.91 8.07 19.54
CA PHE A 874 31.07 7.67 18.16
C PHE A 874 32.45 7.00 17.98
N GLU A 875 32.45 5.84 17.35
CA GLU A 875 33.66 5.15 16.91
C GLU A 875 33.94 5.49 15.44
N LEU A 876 35.18 5.91 15.16
CA LEU A 876 35.65 6.20 13.80
C LEU A 876 36.03 4.90 13.07
N LEU A 877 35.51 4.73 11.87
CA LEU A 877 35.75 3.57 11.01
C LEU A 877 36.87 3.89 10.01
N ALA A 878 38.12 3.61 10.38
CA ALA A 878 39.28 3.85 9.52
C ALA A 878 39.33 2.88 8.32
N ASP A 879 39.72 3.35 7.13
CA ASP A 879 40.19 2.48 6.05
C ASP A 879 41.52 1.82 6.49
N LEU A 880 41.57 0.49 6.47
CA LEU A 880 42.76 -0.28 6.85
C LEU A 880 43.67 -0.62 5.66
N ASP A 881 43.14 -0.54 4.43
CA ASP A 881 43.87 -0.79 3.19
C ASP A 881 44.48 0.51 2.63
N ASN A 882 43.80 1.66 2.80
CA ASN A 882 44.31 3.01 2.46
C ASN A 882 44.29 3.96 3.69
N PRO A 883 45.10 3.71 4.73
CA PRO A 883 45.02 4.45 5.99
C PRO A 883 45.49 5.91 5.90
N VAL A 884 44.57 6.84 6.17
CA VAL A 884 44.83 8.28 6.35
C VAL A 884 45.07 8.59 7.83
N GLU A 885 46.02 9.48 8.16
CA GLU A 885 46.38 9.76 9.56
C GLU A 885 45.30 10.59 10.26
N GLY A 886 44.45 9.91 11.05
CA GLY A 886 43.42 10.53 11.89
C GLY A 886 42.01 10.52 11.29
N HIS A 887 41.85 10.04 10.06
CA HIS A 887 40.58 10.07 9.32
C HIS A 887 40.16 8.71 8.76
N SER A 888 38.91 8.58 8.30
CA SER A 888 38.45 7.40 7.56
C SER A 888 39.05 7.31 6.15
N GLY A 889 39.18 8.43 5.44
CA GLY A 889 39.80 8.47 4.11
C GLY A 889 40.10 9.87 3.56
N ASP A 890 40.58 9.91 2.32
CA ASP A 890 40.83 11.13 1.53
C ASP A 890 40.22 11.02 0.11
N GLU A 891 40.45 11.99 -0.78
CA GLU A 891 39.90 11.97 -2.16
C GLU A 891 40.35 10.78 -3.01
N ASN A 892 41.43 10.10 -2.61
CA ASN A 892 42.02 8.94 -3.28
C ASN A 892 41.58 7.61 -2.67
N SER A 893 40.91 7.60 -1.51
CA SER A 893 40.29 6.41 -0.91
C SER A 893 39.19 5.83 -1.80
N GLY A 894 38.68 4.66 -1.40
CA GLY A 894 37.69 3.90 -2.15
C GLY A 894 38.30 2.87 -3.09
N ASP A 895 37.51 1.88 -3.46
CA ASP A 895 37.87 0.85 -4.43
C ASP A 895 37.73 1.34 -5.90
N ALA A 896 37.60 0.40 -6.85
CA ALA A 896 37.39 0.75 -8.27
C ALA A 896 36.05 1.46 -8.54
N ASN A 897 35.07 1.32 -7.65
CA ASN A 897 33.74 1.93 -7.69
C ASN A 897 33.59 3.11 -6.71
N LYS A 898 34.69 3.48 -6.02
CA LYS A 898 34.76 4.48 -4.95
C LYS A 898 34.10 4.11 -3.62
N ASP A 899 33.83 2.82 -3.39
CA ASP A 899 33.33 2.31 -2.10
C ASP A 899 34.47 2.14 -1.08
N VAL A 900 34.26 2.58 0.16
CA VAL A 900 34.95 2.06 1.36
C VAL A 900 33.90 1.39 2.25
N SER A 901 34.23 0.23 2.85
CA SER A 901 33.27 -0.64 3.52
C SER A 901 33.76 -1.19 4.87
N TRP A 902 32.86 -1.27 5.86
CA TRP A 902 33.16 -1.78 7.20
C TRP A 902 32.04 -2.67 7.76
N ILE A 903 32.42 -3.67 8.55
CA ILE A 903 31.47 -4.49 9.32
C ILE A 903 31.31 -3.93 10.74
N VAL A 904 30.06 -3.74 11.15
CA VAL A 904 29.64 -3.26 12.48
C VAL A 904 28.65 -4.25 13.08
N ASP A 905 28.88 -4.73 14.32
CA ASP A 905 27.88 -5.51 15.04
C ASP A 905 26.98 -4.60 15.89
N VAL A 906 25.66 -4.73 15.74
CA VAL A 906 24.65 -4.02 16.54
C VAL A 906 24.17 -4.90 17.69
N PRO A 907 24.46 -4.55 18.96
CA PRO A 907 24.12 -5.40 20.11
C PRO A 907 22.62 -5.57 20.39
N ALA A 908 22.27 -6.69 21.02
CA ALA A 908 20.93 -6.87 21.59
C ALA A 908 20.66 -5.90 22.74
N GLY A 909 19.55 -5.16 22.65
CA GLY A 909 19.21 -4.08 23.59
C GLY A 909 19.68 -2.68 23.15
N THR A 910 20.19 -2.53 21.92
CA THR A 910 20.42 -1.21 21.30
C THR A 910 19.09 -0.48 21.11
N THR A 911 18.99 0.77 21.57
CA THR A 911 17.78 1.60 21.49
C THR A 911 17.81 2.57 20.31
N LEU A 912 18.99 2.86 19.76
CA LEU A 912 19.23 3.66 18.56
C LEU A 912 20.60 3.31 17.98
N SER A 913 20.72 3.17 16.66
CA SER A 913 22.01 3.24 15.95
C SER A 913 22.06 4.50 15.09
N ARG A 914 23.22 5.15 15.02
CA ARG A 914 23.53 6.20 14.04
C ARG A 914 24.82 5.86 13.32
N PHE A 915 24.85 6.22 12.05
CA PHE A 915 25.99 6.19 11.16
C PHE A 915 26.02 7.57 10.50
N ASP A 916 27.13 8.30 10.68
CA ASP A 916 27.35 9.65 10.15
C ASP A 916 28.64 9.66 9.32
N LEU A 917 28.53 10.13 8.08
CA LEU A 917 29.62 10.44 7.17
C LEU A 917 29.79 11.98 7.16
N ASP A 918 31.02 12.45 7.33
CA ASP A 918 31.36 13.83 7.70
C ASP A 918 32.63 14.23 6.90
N SER A 919 32.63 15.34 6.16
CA SER A 919 33.70 15.69 5.20
C SER A 919 34.35 17.04 5.46
N SER A 920 35.48 17.30 4.79
CA SER A 920 36.19 18.59 4.83
C SER A 920 35.96 19.48 3.60
N ASP A 921 35.00 19.15 2.74
CA ASP A 921 34.63 19.89 1.51
C ASP A 921 33.10 19.96 1.34
N ASP A 922 32.42 20.36 2.41
CA ASP A 922 30.95 20.40 2.61
C ASP A 922 30.18 21.28 1.59
N ASP A 923 30.84 22.27 0.99
CA ASP A 923 30.30 23.14 -0.07
C ASP A 923 30.55 22.59 -1.51
N GLY A 924 31.32 21.50 -1.66
CA GLY A 924 31.95 21.14 -2.93
C GLY A 924 31.79 19.68 -3.36
N SER A 925 32.13 18.73 -2.50
CA SER A 925 32.18 17.30 -2.82
C SER A 925 30.86 16.57 -2.52
N ASP A 926 30.75 15.33 -2.98
CA ASP A 926 29.51 14.57 -3.05
C ASP A 926 29.81 13.10 -2.64
N LEU A 927 29.27 12.65 -1.49
CA LEU A 927 29.57 11.35 -0.88
C LEU A 927 28.28 10.67 -0.40
N ASP A 928 28.03 9.42 -0.79
CA ASP A 928 26.86 8.65 -0.33
C ASP A 928 27.16 7.80 0.92
N LEU A 929 26.21 7.69 1.84
CA LEU A 929 26.22 6.72 2.94
C LEU A 929 25.14 5.65 2.77
N THR A 930 25.54 4.38 2.69
CA THR A 930 24.61 3.24 2.73
C THR A 930 24.91 2.28 3.89
N VAL A 931 23.87 1.83 4.57
CA VAL A 931 23.94 0.91 5.70
C VAL A 931 23.03 -0.29 5.45
N TYR A 932 23.55 -1.48 5.67
CA TYR A 932 22.89 -2.75 5.37
C TYR A 932 22.91 -3.67 6.59
N ARG A 933 21.82 -4.38 6.88
CA ARG A 933 21.82 -5.47 7.87
C ARG A 933 22.03 -6.82 7.19
N VAL A 934 23.21 -7.41 7.33
CA VAL A 934 23.66 -8.59 6.56
C VAL A 934 23.37 -9.92 7.28
N VAL A 935 23.43 -11.03 6.54
CA VAL A 935 23.30 -12.41 7.08
C VAL A 935 24.45 -12.72 8.04
N SER A 936 25.69 -12.37 7.68
CA SER A 936 26.86 -12.36 8.57
C SER A 936 28.01 -11.57 7.95
N ALA A 937 29.12 -11.40 8.69
CA ALA A 937 30.36 -10.82 8.15
C ALA A 937 30.96 -11.61 6.97
N ASP A 938 30.66 -12.92 6.87
CA ASP A 938 31.09 -13.79 5.77
C ASP A 938 30.02 -13.95 4.67
N ASP A 939 28.84 -13.33 4.82
CA ASP A 939 27.67 -13.46 3.95
C ASP A 939 26.94 -12.11 3.87
N LEU A 940 27.44 -11.24 2.99
CA LEU A 940 27.00 -9.84 2.86
C LEU A 940 25.65 -9.66 2.15
N ARG A 941 24.84 -10.73 2.06
CA ARG A 941 23.43 -10.63 1.65
C ARG A 941 22.64 -9.90 2.72
N TYR A 942 21.90 -8.85 2.39
CA TYR A 942 21.20 -8.04 3.39
C TYR A 942 19.68 -8.22 3.46
N TYR A 943 19.14 -8.15 4.67
CA TYR A 943 17.71 -8.19 4.99
C TYR A 943 17.04 -6.81 4.90
N GLU A 944 17.75 -5.77 5.32
CA GLU A 944 17.26 -4.39 5.45
C GLU A 944 18.36 -3.43 4.97
N ARG A 945 18.00 -2.33 4.29
CA ARG A 945 18.90 -1.24 3.87
C ARG A 945 18.35 0.10 4.31
N TRP A 946 19.25 0.98 4.73
CA TRP A 946 19.05 2.40 4.93
C TRP A 946 20.10 3.14 4.09
N GLN A 947 19.76 4.29 3.54
CA GLN A 947 20.66 5.09 2.71
C GLN A 947 20.40 6.57 2.97
N SER A 948 21.47 7.35 2.89
CA SER A 948 21.49 8.80 2.91
C SER A 948 22.43 9.22 1.77
N ALA A 949 21.88 9.92 0.79
CA ALA A 949 22.41 10.06 -0.57
C ALA A 949 21.83 11.34 -1.21
N THR A 950 22.27 12.48 -0.70
CA THR A 950 21.95 13.81 -1.22
C THR A 950 23.18 14.39 -1.93
N GLY A 951 23.05 15.52 -2.62
CA GLY A 951 24.20 16.19 -3.24
C GLY A 951 25.05 16.94 -2.21
N SER A 952 25.60 16.20 -1.25
CA SER A 952 26.25 16.65 -0.02
C SER A 952 27.51 15.82 0.21
N ALA A 953 28.51 16.40 0.87
CA ALA A 953 29.66 15.63 1.34
C ALA A 953 29.39 14.93 2.69
N ASP A 954 28.33 15.37 3.40
CA ASP A 954 27.93 14.89 4.73
C ASP A 954 26.60 14.11 4.63
N GLU A 955 26.55 12.89 5.18
CA GLU A 955 25.39 11.99 5.07
C GLU A 955 25.11 11.21 6.36
N ARG A 956 23.84 10.81 6.58
CA ARG A 956 23.38 10.34 7.90
C ARG A 956 22.28 9.27 7.86
N VAL A 957 22.61 8.09 8.38
CA VAL A 957 21.62 7.01 8.64
C VAL A 957 21.33 6.91 10.14
N THR A 958 20.05 6.86 10.50
CA THR A 958 19.57 6.73 11.89
C THR A 958 18.52 5.64 11.99
N ILE A 959 18.78 4.61 12.80
CA ILE A 959 17.94 3.41 12.94
C ILE A 959 17.42 3.31 14.38
N PRO A 960 16.15 3.60 14.66
CA PRO A 960 15.59 3.52 16.01
C PRO A 960 15.25 2.06 16.40
N ALA A 961 15.65 1.65 17.61
CA ALA A 961 15.46 0.27 18.14
C ALA A 961 15.85 -0.84 17.14
N PRO A 962 17.09 -0.84 16.61
CA PRO A 962 17.52 -1.72 15.53
C PRO A 962 17.53 -3.19 15.90
N THR A 963 17.27 -4.07 14.93
CA THR A 963 17.33 -5.52 15.14
C THR A 963 18.78 -5.97 15.29
N ALA A 964 19.11 -6.57 16.43
CA ALA A 964 20.45 -7.05 16.72
C ALA A 964 20.99 -8.02 15.64
N GLY A 965 22.24 -7.82 15.25
CA GLY A 965 22.89 -8.57 14.18
C GLY A 965 24.11 -7.83 13.62
N THR A 966 24.68 -8.39 12.56
CA THR A 966 25.81 -7.80 11.84
C THR A 966 25.32 -6.88 10.74
N TYR A 967 25.97 -5.72 10.61
CA TYR A 967 25.69 -4.69 9.62
C TYR A 967 26.94 -4.43 8.78
N LEU A 968 26.74 -4.05 7.52
CA LEU A 968 27.77 -3.49 6.66
C LEU A 968 27.47 -2.00 6.45
N VAL A 969 28.47 -1.16 6.64
CA VAL A 969 28.46 0.27 6.36
C VAL A 969 29.29 0.50 5.11
N VAL A 970 28.81 1.31 4.18
CA VAL A 970 29.51 1.66 2.93
C VAL A 970 29.43 3.17 2.72
N ALA A 971 30.58 3.80 2.51
CA ALA A 971 30.68 5.18 2.06
C ALA A 971 31.18 5.20 0.60
N ASN A 972 30.48 5.88 -0.30
CA ASN A 972 30.90 6.07 -1.68
C ASN A 972 31.40 7.49 -1.90
N ILE A 973 32.55 7.66 -2.57
CA ILE A 973 33.08 8.98 -2.94
C ILE A 973 32.64 9.32 -4.37
N TYR A 974 31.38 9.74 -4.51
CA TYR A 974 30.70 9.93 -5.80
C TYR A 974 31.33 11.06 -6.64
N SER A 975 31.64 12.21 -6.04
CA SER A 975 32.39 13.27 -6.72
C SER A 975 33.24 14.12 -5.76
N THR A 976 34.34 14.68 -6.27
CA THR A 976 35.28 15.51 -5.48
C THR A 976 35.67 16.78 -6.21
N THR A 977 35.62 17.95 -5.57
CA THR A 977 36.05 19.23 -6.21
C THR A 977 37.50 19.62 -5.92
N GLY A 978 38.08 19.08 -4.85
CA GLY A 978 39.48 19.25 -4.48
C GLY A 978 40.00 18.11 -3.60
N PRO A 979 41.23 18.23 -3.08
CA PRO A 979 41.73 17.32 -2.05
C PRO A 979 40.98 17.54 -0.73
N MET A 980 40.57 16.46 -0.07
CA MET A 980 39.71 16.49 1.12
C MET A 980 40.02 15.30 2.05
N THR A 981 39.61 15.40 3.31
CA THR A 981 39.57 14.28 4.26
C THR A 981 38.14 14.07 4.72
N TRP A 982 37.74 12.82 4.95
CA TRP A 982 36.37 12.49 5.37
C TRP A 982 36.37 11.35 6.40
N ASP A 983 35.32 11.33 7.22
CA ASP A 983 35.18 10.52 8.42
C ASP A 983 33.84 9.78 8.46
N MET A 984 33.91 8.45 8.45
CA MET A 984 32.78 7.57 8.69
C MET A 984 32.76 7.17 10.17
N SER A 985 31.70 7.56 10.88
CA SER A 985 31.56 7.33 12.32
C SER A 985 30.23 6.67 12.67
N TYR A 986 30.20 5.85 13.72
CA TYR A 986 28.97 5.19 14.17
C TYR A 986 28.83 5.13 15.69
N ALA A 987 27.58 5.06 16.19
CA ALA A 987 27.28 4.91 17.60
C ALA A 987 26.03 4.01 17.82
N ASN A 988 26.20 2.96 18.61
CA ASN A 988 25.12 2.05 19.04
C ASN A 988 24.69 2.38 20.48
N VAL A 989 23.57 3.10 20.64
CA VAL A 989 23.06 3.56 21.93
C VAL A 989 22.46 2.39 22.71
N VAL A 990 22.97 2.17 23.92
CA VAL A 990 22.49 1.15 24.88
C VAL A 990 22.14 1.84 26.22
N PRO A 991 21.52 1.12 27.19
CA PRO A 991 21.30 1.68 28.53
C PRO A 991 22.62 2.00 29.25
N GLY A 992 22.91 3.29 29.42
CA GLY A 992 24.17 3.82 29.95
C GLY A 992 25.18 4.19 28.86
N GLY A 993 26.33 4.74 29.27
CA GLY A 993 27.38 5.24 28.36
C GLY A 993 28.57 5.83 29.12
N GLU A 994 29.35 6.68 28.46
CA GLU A 994 30.46 7.43 29.06
C GLU A 994 29.97 8.64 29.87
N GLY A 995 30.81 9.09 30.81
CA GLY A 995 30.54 10.26 31.65
C GLY A 995 29.34 10.06 32.59
N ALA A 996 28.64 11.15 32.88
CA ALA A 996 27.35 11.14 33.52
C ALA A 996 26.35 11.96 32.70
N PHE A 997 25.30 11.29 32.21
CA PHE A 997 24.22 11.86 31.42
C PHE A 997 22.99 12.08 32.32
N THR A 998 22.43 13.29 32.33
CA THR A 998 21.35 13.68 33.25
C THR A 998 20.31 14.59 32.58
N ALA A 999 19.07 14.52 33.04
CA ALA A 999 18.02 15.46 32.69
C ALA A 999 17.55 16.16 33.98
N THR A 1000 17.30 17.47 33.92
CA THR A 1000 16.90 18.27 35.08
C THR A 1000 15.78 19.25 34.72
N PRO A 1001 14.61 19.18 35.37
CA PRO A 1001 14.18 18.17 36.34
C PRO A 1001 13.92 16.79 35.69
N ASN A 1002 14.08 15.72 36.46
CA ASN A 1002 13.68 14.35 36.11
C ASN A 1002 13.13 13.63 37.36
N PRO A 1003 11.86 13.19 37.39
CA PRO A 1003 10.85 13.41 36.35
C PRO A 1003 10.58 14.92 36.13
N LEU A 1004 10.13 15.24 34.93
CA LEU A 1004 9.78 16.59 34.50
C LEU A 1004 8.33 16.90 34.89
N PRO A 1005 8.06 17.92 35.71
CA PRO A 1005 6.69 18.37 35.97
C PRO A 1005 6.09 18.95 34.69
N VAL A 1006 5.06 18.30 34.17
CA VAL A 1006 4.37 18.62 32.91
C VAL A 1006 2.91 19.03 33.16
N VAL A 1007 2.40 19.86 32.25
CA VAL A 1007 0.99 20.23 32.15
C VAL A 1007 0.60 20.09 30.68
N ARG A 1008 -0.54 19.45 30.40
CA ARG A 1008 -1.01 19.13 29.05
C ARG A 1008 -1.08 20.40 28.18
N GLY A 1009 -0.51 20.33 26.98
CA GLY A 1009 -0.49 21.41 25.99
C GLY A 1009 0.32 22.65 26.38
N VAL A 1010 0.96 22.68 27.55
CA VAL A 1010 1.79 23.80 27.99
C VAL A 1010 3.24 23.50 27.65
N LYS A 1011 3.80 24.23 26.69
CA LYS A 1011 5.23 24.13 26.36
C LYS A 1011 6.09 24.30 27.61
N THR A 1012 6.98 23.33 27.82
CA THR A 1012 7.88 23.25 28.97
C THR A 1012 9.25 22.76 28.48
N SER A 1013 10.27 22.87 29.32
CA SER A 1013 11.62 22.45 28.96
C SER A 1013 12.40 21.85 30.12
N TYR A 1014 13.41 21.06 29.76
CA TYR A 1014 14.36 20.48 30.69
C TYR A 1014 15.78 20.74 30.21
N GLN A 1015 16.72 20.89 31.15
CA GLN A 1015 18.15 20.85 30.83
C GLN A 1015 18.57 19.40 30.68
N LEU A 1016 19.08 19.07 29.51
CA LEU A 1016 19.74 17.81 29.20
C LEU A 1016 21.25 18.05 29.29
N GLY A 1017 21.90 17.46 30.29
CA GLY A 1017 23.27 17.79 30.70
C GLY A 1017 24.19 16.59 30.80
N TRP A 1018 25.47 16.83 30.56
CA TRP A 1018 26.53 15.82 30.52
C TRP A 1018 27.80 16.31 31.22
N THR A 1019 28.58 15.38 31.77
CA THR A 1019 29.88 15.68 32.38
C THR A 1019 30.84 14.51 32.22
N GLY A 1020 32.14 14.81 32.19
CA GLY A 1020 33.22 13.82 32.20
C GLY A 1020 33.35 12.99 30.92
N LEU A 1021 33.03 13.58 29.77
CA LEU A 1021 33.28 13.00 28.44
C LEU A 1021 34.76 13.15 28.04
N THR A 1022 35.25 12.31 27.14
CA THR A 1022 36.60 12.42 26.59
C THR A 1022 36.70 13.57 25.59
N ALA A 1023 37.80 14.33 25.66
CA ALA A 1023 38.07 15.47 24.78
C ALA A 1023 38.62 15.00 23.42
N GLY A 1024 38.08 15.55 22.33
CA GLY A 1024 38.30 15.06 20.97
C GLY A 1024 37.41 13.86 20.63
N THR A 1025 36.17 13.84 21.11
CA THR A 1025 35.23 12.72 20.88
C THR A 1025 33.79 13.23 20.77
N ARG A 1026 33.04 12.65 19.85
CA ARG A 1026 31.62 12.94 19.58
C ARG A 1026 30.75 11.88 20.23
N TYR A 1027 29.56 12.22 20.70
CA TYR A 1027 28.69 11.33 21.48
C TYR A 1027 27.22 11.37 21.06
N LEU A 1028 26.53 10.25 21.26
CA LEU A 1028 25.11 10.08 21.00
C LEU A 1028 24.36 9.65 22.26
N GLY A 1029 23.29 10.38 22.59
CA GLY A 1029 22.38 10.08 23.68
C GLY A 1029 20.94 9.99 23.19
N LEU A 1030 20.07 9.39 24.01
CA LEU A 1030 18.64 9.29 23.74
C LEU A 1030 17.84 9.61 25.01
N VAL A 1031 16.80 10.43 24.87
CA VAL A 1031 15.76 10.65 25.87
C VAL A 1031 14.47 10.01 25.37
N GLN A 1032 13.90 9.08 26.14
CA GLN A 1032 12.57 8.52 25.93
C GLN A 1032 11.61 9.13 26.97
N TYR A 1033 10.41 9.51 26.53
CA TYR A 1033 9.43 10.16 27.39
C TYR A 1033 8.50 9.13 28.04
N GLY A 1034 8.70 8.87 29.34
CA GLY A 1034 8.04 7.77 30.05
C GLY A 1034 8.30 6.42 29.39
N ASP A 1035 7.26 5.58 29.35
CA ASP A 1035 7.27 4.28 28.66
C ASP A 1035 6.81 4.39 27.19
N SER A 1036 6.65 5.60 26.65
CA SER A 1036 6.13 5.84 25.29
C SER A 1036 7.16 5.57 24.18
N ALA A 1037 6.71 5.55 22.92
CA ALA A 1037 7.58 5.52 21.75
C ALA A 1037 8.21 6.89 21.41
N VAL A 1038 7.76 7.98 22.05
CA VAL A 1038 8.27 9.35 21.80
C VAL A 1038 9.67 9.48 22.37
N ARG A 1039 10.57 10.09 21.59
CA ARG A 1039 12.00 10.18 21.91
C ARG A 1039 12.68 11.37 21.24
N THR A 1040 13.71 11.90 21.91
CA THR A 1040 14.60 12.96 21.41
C THR A 1040 16.04 12.45 21.45
N ILE A 1041 16.75 12.53 20.33
CA ILE A 1041 18.16 12.18 20.19
C ILE A 1041 19.02 13.39 20.62
N LEU A 1042 20.15 13.15 21.28
CA LEU A 1042 21.15 14.17 21.59
C LEU A 1042 22.47 13.84 20.88
N THR A 1043 23.02 14.78 20.13
CA THR A 1043 24.43 14.77 19.70
C THR A 1043 25.25 15.68 20.64
N VAL A 1044 26.44 15.24 21.08
CA VAL A 1044 27.39 16.10 21.82
C VAL A 1044 28.78 16.04 21.19
N ASP A 1045 29.33 17.19 20.84
CA ASP A 1045 30.69 17.31 20.31
C ASP A 1045 31.62 17.84 21.41
N ALA A 1046 32.51 16.98 21.93
CA ALA A 1046 33.48 17.37 22.96
C ALA A 1046 34.84 17.70 22.31
N PRO A 1047 35.17 18.98 22.03
CA PRO A 1047 36.39 19.35 21.34
C PRO A 1047 37.66 19.02 22.12
N ALA A 1048 38.77 18.86 21.40
CA ALA A 1048 40.09 18.66 22.00
C ALA A 1048 40.54 19.89 22.82
N ALA A 1049 41.31 19.67 23.89
CA ALA A 1049 41.80 20.75 24.73
C ALA A 1049 42.90 21.57 24.03
N GLU A 1050 42.71 22.89 23.92
CA GLU A 1050 43.70 23.80 23.34
C GLU A 1050 45.08 23.68 24.04
N ALA A 1051 46.14 23.57 23.25
CA ALA A 1051 47.50 23.56 23.76
C ALA A 1051 47.90 24.97 24.26
N PRO A 1052 48.48 25.11 25.47
CA PRO A 1052 48.79 26.42 26.02
C PRO A 1052 49.82 27.17 25.17
N GLU A 1053 49.47 28.40 24.79
CA GLU A 1053 50.24 29.26 23.91
C GLU A 1053 51.67 29.50 24.43
N LYS A 1054 52.67 29.33 23.57
CA LYS A 1054 54.08 29.54 23.91
C LYS A 1054 54.53 30.95 23.54
N GLU A 1055 54.87 31.75 24.55
CA GLU A 1055 55.55 33.04 24.36
C GLU A 1055 56.77 32.92 23.44
N ALA A 1056 56.83 33.75 22.40
CA ALA A 1056 57.97 33.82 21.50
C ALA A 1056 59.13 34.67 22.09
N PRO A 1057 60.40 34.31 21.86
CA PRO A 1057 61.54 35.06 22.37
C PRO A 1057 61.74 36.41 21.64
N PRO A 1058 62.32 37.43 22.29
CA PRO A 1058 62.48 38.77 21.72
C PRO A 1058 63.59 38.85 20.66
N THR A 1059 63.33 39.56 19.57
CA THR A 1059 64.28 39.77 18.45
C THR A 1059 64.99 41.13 18.58
N GLU A 1060 66.29 41.19 18.31
CA GLU A 1060 67.09 42.42 18.35
C GLU A 1060 66.81 43.38 17.16
N ALA A 1061 67.06 44.67 17.35
CA ALA A 1061 66.74 45.74 16.40
C ALA A 1061 67.98 46.32 15.66
N PRO A 1062 67.85 46.74 14.39
CA PRO A 1062 68.78 47.66 13.71
C PRO A 1062 68.52 49.14 14.07
N PRO A 1063 69.46 50.07 13.79
CA PRO A 1063 69.53 51.37 14.46
C PRO A 1063 68.73 52.53 13.82
N THR A 1064 68.55 53.59 14.61
CA THR A 1064 67.77 54.82 14.35
C THR A 1064 68.51 55.91 13.56
N GLU A 1065 67.77 56.69 12.77
CA GLU A 1065 68.08 58.08 12.44
C GLU A 1065 66.76 58.91 12.38
N ALA A 1066 66.81 60.23 12.59
CA ALA A 1066 65.65 61.13 12.82
C ALA A 1066 66.06 62.62 12.63
N PRO A 1067 65.18 63.67 12.79
CA PRO A 1067 63.74 63.73 13.08
C PRO A 1067 62.97 64.74 12.15
N GLU A 1068 61.97 65.48 12.70
CA GLU A 1068 61.17 66.62 12.15
C GLU A 1068 59.93 66.25 11.27
N THR A 1069 58.71 66.84 11.43
CA THR A 1069 58.15 67.80 12.42
C THR A 1069 56.60 67.68 12.59
N GLU A 1070 56.02 68.41 13.55
CA GLU A 1070 54.62 68.42 14.06
C GLU A 1070 53.51 68.82 13.03
N ALA A 1071 52.37 68.11 12.93
CA ALA A 1071 51.04 68.34 13.58
C ALA A 1071 50.09 69.33 12.83
N PRO A 1072 48.76 69.48 13.14
CA PRO A 1072 47.87 68.79 14.11
C PRO A 1072 46.60 68.14 13.48
N PRO A 1073 45.70 67.47 14.25
CA PRO A 1073 44.49 66.79 13.74
C PRO A 1073 43.19 67.62 13.83
N THR A 1074 42.10 67.12 13.21
CA THR A 1074 40.70 67.57 13.44
C THR A 1074 39.73 66.38 13.31
N GLU A 1075 38.64 66.39 14.08
CA GLU A 1075 37.67 65.28 14.22
C GLU A 1075 36.63 65.18 13.09
N ALA A 1076 35.97 64.02 12.97
CA ALA A 1076 34.80 63.79 12.10
C ALA A 1076 33.55 63.42 12.94
N PRO A 1077 32.41 64.11 12.77
CA PRO A 1077 31.17 63.86 13.54
C PRO A 1077 30.27 62.77 12.92
N PRO A 1078 29.27 62.24 13.66
CA PRO A 1078 28.48 61.06 13.27
C PRO A 1078 27.31 61.36 12.31
N THR A 1079 26.78 60.30 11.70
CA THR A 1079 25.59 60.30 10.83
C THR A 1079 24.26 60.28 11.61
N GLU A 1080 23.25 60.98 11.09
CA GLU A 1080 21.93 61.17 11.71
C GLU A 1080 20.80 60.53 10.85
N ALA A 1081 19.61 60.34 11.45
CA ALA A 1081 18.47 59.61 10.88
C ALA A 1081 17.54 60.48 9.99
N PRO A 1082 16.75 59.90 9.07
CA PRO A 1082 15.87 60.65 8.17
C PRO A 1082 14.62 61.25 8.86
N PRO A 1083 14.09 62.39 8.37
CA PRO A 1083 13.00 63.13 9.02
C PRO A 1083 11.59 62.66 8.65
N THR A 1084 10.64 62.90 9.56
CA THR A 1084 9.19 62.79 9.34
C THR A 1084 8.59 64.07 8.74
N GLU A 1085 7.49 63.93 7.99
CA GLU A 1085 6.76 65.05 7.37
C GLU A 1085 5.27 65.06 7.75
N ALA A 1086 4.78 66.19 8.26
CA ALA A 1086 3.38 66.54 8.55
C ALA A 1086 3.30 68.01 9.05
N PRO A 1087 2.13 68.68 9.12
CA PRO A 1087 0.81 68.34 8.58
C PRO A 1087 0.18 69.47 7.72
N GLU A 1088 -0.88 69.20 6.94
CA GLU A 1088 -1.95 70.20 6.72
C GLU A 1088 -3.32 69.62 6.31
N THR A 1089 -4.39 70.26 6.80
CA THR A 1089 -5.84 70.10 6.47
C THR A 1089 -6.50 71.46 6.80
N PRO A 1090 -7.69 71.89 6.27
CA PRO A 1090 -8.88 71.04 6.04
C PRO A 1090 -9.95 71.45 4.97
N LYS A 1091 -10.86 70.50 4.64
CA LYS A 1091 -12.30 70.70 4.29
C LYS A 1091 -12.64 71.48 2.96
N PRO A 1092 -13.91 71.51 2.50
CA PRO A 1092 -14.78 70.34 2.19
C PRO A 1092 -15.66 70.52 0.92
N GLU A 1093 -16.11 69.42 0.30
CA GLU A 1093 -17.48 69.26 -0.24
C GLU A 1093 -17.80 67.77 -0.47
#